data_AF-A0AB35U4U0-F1
#
_entry.id   AF-A0AB35U4U0-F1
#
_cell.length_a   1.000
_cell.length_b   1.000
_cell.length_c   1.000
_cell.angle_alpha   90.00
_cell.angle_beta   90.00
_cell.angle_gamma   90.00
#
_symmetry.space_group_name_H-M   'P 1'
#
loop_
_entity.id
_entity.type
_entity.pdbx_description
1 polymer ?
#
loop_
_entity_poly.entity_id
_entity_poly.type
_entity_poly.pdbx_seq_one_letter_code
_entity_poly.pdbx_strand_id
1 'polypeptide(L)'
;MNDEHKTHNAHELSQMDNADQVNARENKNGAAATTTATPDDEHLDNIMFSENVDKDSASYRLYHMSLQEWEGMSTDQKKLLLESLTDQEKTDIRKFSKFEVTDLASMPLEKAKAAYFTSVSQGSFTRLTNKMADPNGVAKIAADTISRSFVALADFEPLREAAEPTGEELKMLREQLAALSKQFQKVLKELTAPETIRRMAAEQAFEAEARELQPYIEKELKKPEYNGRDFLSIMGDYAPLEPAEAAEDPSTELGRVIAAARKMAARDEDLKRSTALAALLEKGSNLPVLHGMATDQFSYLSDKDMLPMTTADMMHEVTRYQRKDGKWIFRIGNSRNARQQAVNADKILKVSQALYTAQSGKERGQNKAIEIPLDWYMQQVYPSTVKQDNADKAKEKNRLKNARKFARASINDDLETLFNSSVSWTECRNGSKTKDYHDYRIIDGKGIENGLIKVHITDALAQYFNSCPLTYFPIALLSISSRNPNAYRIGNLFAQHAYMVTNIVYQTADHLKVETVLQNTDLPSYEELKTAGKEDISRKWEERIKDPLEESLEILRRQEVIDDWYYCKVKGEPLTDEEATFTSYEQYRDAQICYVMHNPVDNAEAVMKKKEQISTARKKKRRKEAAKAKKKEENAGQK
;
A
#
# COMPACT_ATOMS: atom_id res chain seq x y z
N MET A 1 -20.73 77.53 12.33
CA MET A 1 -21.37 77.06 11.09
C MET A 1 -20.29 77.03 10.02
N ASN A 2 -19.24 76.24 10.23
CA ASN A 2 -19.13 74.76 10.22
C ASN A 2 -18.76 74.33 8.79
N ASP A 3 -17.49 74.03 8.51
CA ASP A 3 -16.72 72.82 8.87
C ASP A 3 -16.70 71.92 7.63
N GLU A 4 -15.64 71.23 7.18
CA GLU A 4 -14.30 70.88 7.65
C GLU A 4 -13.57 70.37 6.37
N HIS A 5 -12.31 70.70 6.06
CA HIS A 5 -11.03 70.30 6.64
C HIS A 5 -10.62 68.81 6.53
N LYS A 6 -9.39 68.63 5.98
CA LYS A 6 -8.34 67.61 6.24
C LYS A 6 -8.23 66.42 5.26
N THR A 7 -7.21 66.36 4.38
CA THR A 7 -5.77 65.96 4.56
C THR A 7 -5.61 64.51 5.02
N HIS A 8 -4.72 63.63 4.56
CA HIS A 8 -3.46 63.67 3.81
C HIS A 8 -3.20 62.25 3.24
N ASN A 9 -2.48 62.13 2.13
CA ASN A 9 -1.49 61.05 1.96
C ASN A 9 -0.44 61.51 0.95
N ALA A 10 0.70 61.96 1.47
CA ALA A 10 1.94 62.15 0.72
C ALA A 10 2.93 61.11 1.25
N HIS A 11 3.38 60.23 0.36
CA HIS A 11 4.40 59.24 0.62
C HIS A 11 5.50 59.49 -0.41
N GLU A 12 6.59 60.12 0.00
CA GLU A 12 7.82 60.21 -0.78
C GLU A 12 9.02 60.51 0.12
N LEU A 13 10.17 59.95 -0.30
CA LEU A 13 11.51 59.98 0.29
C LEU A 13 11.69 59.10 1.55
N SER A 14 12.72 58.26 1.68
CA SER A 14 14.09 58.39 1.17
C SER A 14 14.80 57.03 1.20
N GLN A 15 15.51 56.70 0.12
CA GLN A 15 16.62 55.75 0.13
C GLN A 15 17.88 56.48 0.57
N MET A 16 18.67 55.87 1.47
CA MET A 16 20.12 55.65 1.37
C MET A 16 20.75 55.46 2.76
N ASP A 17 21.71 54.54 2.76
CA ASP A 17 22.89 54.42 3.61
C ASP A 17 22.74 54.11 5.11
N ASN A 18 23.19 52.91 5.49
CA ASN A 18 24.27 52.77 6.46
C ASN A 18 24.77 51.31 6.50
N ALA A 19 25.87 51.07 5.79
CA ALA A 19 26.78 49.96 6.04
C ALA A 19 27.95 50.47 6.89
N ASP A 20 28.50 49.55 7.69
CA ASP A 20 29.70 49.65 8.51
C ASP A 20 29.57 50.39 9.86
N GLN A 21 29.45 49.62 10.95
CA GLN A 21 30.59 49.36 11.85
C GLN A 21 30.23 48.55 13.12
N VAL A 22 31.08 47.55 13.40
CA VAL A 22 31.64 47.21 14.72
C VAL A 22 30.81 46.31 15.68
N ASN A 23 31.19 45.02 15.77
CA ASN A 23 32.03 44.55 16.90
C ASN A 23 32.45 43.08 16.77
N ALA A 24 33.78 42.89 16.71
CA ALA A 24 34.45 41.65 17.03
C ALA A 24 34.49 41.44 18.55
N ARG A 25 34.32 40.19 19.00
CA ARG A 25 34.88 39.71 20.26
C ARG A 25 35.24 38.23 20.12
N GLU A 26 36.55 38.01 20.11
CA GLU A 26 37.21 36.73 20.30
C GLU A 26 36.91 36.16 21.70
N ASN A 27 36.78 34.83 21.82
CA ASN A 27 37.70 34.07 22.68
C ASN A 27 37.66 32.56 22.44
N LYS A 28 38.80 32.09 21.91
CA LYS A 28 39.58 30.91 22.29
C LYS A 28 38.96 29.91 23.28
N ASN A 29 38.88 28.66 22.84
CA ASN A 29 39.53 27.52 23.51
C ASN A 29 39.73 26.39 22.49
N GLY A 30 40.99 26.00 22.27
CA GLY A 30 41.35 24.75 21.63
C GLY A 30 41.71 23.71 22.68
N ALA A 31 41.47 22.42 22.39
CA ALA A 31 42.53 21.40 22.29
C ALA A 31 41.94 19.97 22.20
N ALA A 32 42.55 19.21 21.27
CA ALA A 32 42.88 17.78 21.28
C ALA A 32 41.82 16.69 20.97
N ALA A 33 42.05 16.05 19.81
CA ALA A 33 42.08 14.61 19.48
C ALA A 33 40.80 13.77 19.75
N THR A 34 40.32 12.92 18.83
CA THR A 34 41.07 11.79 18.25
C THR A 34 40.34 11.25 17.02
N THR A 35 41.14 10.87 16.03
CA THR A 35 40.83 10.14 14.79
C THR A 35 40.13 8.80 15.03
N THR A 36 39.01 8.55 14.34
CA THR A 36 38.65 7.24 13.78
C THR A 36 37.84 7.47 12.50
N ALA A 37 38.44 7.08 11.37
CA ALA A 37 37.76 7.05 10.08
C ALA A 37 36.92 5.76 10.01
N THR A 38 35.67 5.88 9.58
CA THR A 38 34.85 4.79 9.07
C THR A 38 34.39 5.20 7.66
N PRO A 39 34.51 4.33 6.65
CA PRO A 39 34.05 4.61 5.30
C PRO A 39 32.55 4.37 5.15
N ASP A 40 31.89 5.35 4.56
CA ASP A 40 30.72 5.35 3.68
C ASP A 40 29.92 4.04 3.52
N ASP A 41 28.65 4.09 3.93
CA ASP A 41 27.58 3.13 3.58
C ASP A 41 26.87 3.61 2.29
N GLU A 42 27.31 3.10 1.14
CA GLU A 42 26.52 2.94 -0.08
C GLU A 42 26.49 1.44 -0.42
N HIS A 43 25.32 0.81 -0.27
CA HIS A 43 24.69 -0.13 -1.22
C HIS A 43 23.72 -1.08 -0.52
N LEU A 44 22.43 -0.79 -0.71
CA LEU A 44 21.28 -1.65 -0.40
C LEU A 44 20.79 -2.39 -1.66
N ASP A 45 21.72 -2.90 -2.47
CA ASP A 45 21.41 -3.74 -3.64
C ASP A 45 22.21 -5.04 -3.52
N ASN A 46 21.73 -6.02 -2.73
CA ASN A 46 22.12 -7.44 -2.86
C ASN A 46 21.35 -8.40 -1.92
N ILE A 47 20.06 -8.18 -1.71
CA ILE A 47 19.20 -9.24 -1.15
C ILE A 47 18.81 -10.14 -2.33
N MET A 48 19.65 -11.11 -2.72
CA MET A 48 19.25 -12.35 -3.42
C MET A 48 20.37 -13.39 -3.70
N PHE A 49 21.61 -13.25 -3.21
CA PHE A 49 22.56 -14.37 -3.13
C PHE A 49 23.43 -14.24 -1.87
N SER A 50 23.49 -15.27 -1.04
CA SER A 50 24.26 -15.24 0.21
C SER A 50 25.76 -15.09 -0.06
N GLU A 51 26.37 -13.98 0.38
CA GLU A 51 27.82 -13.69 0.25
C GLU A 51 28.74 -14.58 1.11
N ASN A 52 28.21 -15.56 1.85
CA ASN A 52 28.98 -16.40 2.78
C ASN A 52 29.32 -17.81 2.25
N VAL A 53 29.29 -18.04 0.93
CA VAL A 53 29.70 -19.34 0.38
C VAL A 53 31.22 -19.35 0.22
N ASP A 54 31.90 -20.22 0.99
CA ASP A 54 33.32 -20.49 0.84
C ASP A 54 33.59 -21.13 -0.53
N LYS A 55 34.03 -20.29 -1.48
CA LYS A 55 34.32 -20.67 -2.86
C LYS A 55 35.52 -21.60 -2.98
N ASP A 56 36.35 -21.70 -1.94
CA ASP A 56 37.51 -22.58 -1.91
C ASP A 56 37.19 -23.96 -1.33
N SER A 57 35.98 -24.14 -0.78
CA SER A 57 35.55 -25.44 -0.24
C SER A 57 35.49 -26.52 -1.32
N ALA A 58 35.86 -27.75 -0.93
CA ALA A 58 35.81 -28.92 -1.81
C ALA A 58 34.41 -29.16 -2.39
N SER A 59 33.37 -28.89 -1.59
CA SER A 59 31.96 -28.99 -1.97
C SER A 59 31.58 -27.99 -3.06
N TYR A 60 32.05 -26.74 -2.96
CA TYR A 60 31.82 -25.71 -3.96
C TYR A 60 32.57 -26.02 -5.27
N ARG A 61 33.85 -26.41 -5.15
CA ARG A 61 34.67 -26.80 -6.30
C ARG A 61 34.07 -28.01 -7.02
N LEU A 62 33.60 -29.03 -6.30
CA LEU A 62 32.95 -30.20 -6.89
C LEU A 62 31.65 -29.82 -7.60
N TYR A 63 30.86 -28.87 -7.06
CA TYR A 63 29.63 -28.39 -7.68
C TYR A 63 29.88 -27.70 -9.02
N HIS A 64 30.79 -26.72 -9.03
CA HIS A 64 31.07 -25.87 -10.18
C HIS A 64 32.07 -26.48 -11.19
N MET A 65 32.60 -27.67 -10.90
CA MET A 65 33.54 -28.34 -11.80
C MET A 65 32.87 -28.71 -13.13
N SER A 66 33.56 -28.42 -14.23
CA SER A 66 33.18 -28.87 -15.57
C SER A 66 33.60 -30.32 -15.82
N LEU A 67 32.93 -30.98 -16.76
CA LEU A 67 33.28 -32.35 -17.17
C LEU A 67 34.73 -32.44 -17.67
N GLN A 68 35.17 -31.46 -18.45
CA GLN A 68 36.52 -31.40 -19.00
C GLN A 68 37.58 -31.27 -17.89
N GLU A 69 37.33 -30.48 -16.85
CA GLU A 69 38.21 -30.38 -15.69
C GLU A 69 38.26 -31.69 -14.91
N TRP A 70 37.10 -32.33 -14.68
CA TRP A 70 37.06 -33.61 -13.99
C TRP A 70 37.77 -34.72 -14.76
N GLU A 71 37.55 -34.83 -16.06
CA GLU A 71 38.22 -35.85 -16.89
C GLU A 71 39.72 -35.58 -17.03
N GLY A 72 40.14 -34.31 -16.98
CA GLY A 72 41.54 -33.91 -16.96
C GLY A 72 42.29 -34.19 -15.64
N MET A 73 41.58 -34.44 -14.54
CA MET A 73 42.20 -34.76 -13.25
C MET A 73 42.62 -36.24 -13.17
N SER A 74 43.82 -36.48 -12.64
CA SER A 74 44.24 -37.84 -12.28
C SER A 74 43.37 -38.40 -11.14
N THR A 75 43.30 -39.72 -11.03
CA THR A 75 42.54 -40.38 -9.95
C THR A 75 43.00 -39.92 -8.56
N ASP A 76 44.31 -39.66 -8.39
CA ASP A 76 44.86 -39.17 -7.12
C ASP A 76 44.47 -37.71 -6.84
N GLN A 77 44.39 -36.86 -7.87
CA GLN A 77 43.88 -35.49 -7.73
C GLN A 77 42.39 -35.48 -7.36
N LYS A 78 41.60 -36.39 -7.94
CA LYS A 78 40.17 -36.55 -7.58
C LYS A 78 40.01 -37.02 -6.14
N LYS A 79 40.82 -38.00 -5.72
CA LYS A 79 40.84 -38.46 -4.32
C LYS A 79 41.20 -37.33 -3.38
N LEU A 80 42.24 -36.55 -3.68
CA LEU A 80 42.67 -35.44 -2.84
C LEU A 80 41.57 -34.37 -2.68
N LEU A 81 40.85 -34.05 -3.77
CA LEU A 81 39.71 -33.14 -3.73
C LEU A 81 38.56 -33.68 -2.87
N LEU A 82 38.27 -34.98 -2.98
CA LEU A 82 37.20 -35.61 -2.20
C LEU A 82 37.60 -35.83 -0.73
N GLU A 83 38.90 -35.99 -0.46
CA GLU A 83 39.47 -36.06 0.88
C GLU A 83 39.46 -34.70 1.60
N SER A 84 39.35 -33.58 0.90
CA SER A 84 39.17 -32.27 1.52
C SER A 84 37.71 -31.92 1.84
N LEU A 85 36.76 -32.82 1.55
CA LEU A 85 35.40 -32.72 2.09
C LEU A 85 35.40 -32.79 3.62
N THR A 86 34.41 -32.18 4.25
CA THR A 86 34.29 -32.22 5.72
C THR A 86 34.02 -33.64 6.20
N ASP A 87 34.45 -33.98 7.42
CA ASP A 87 34.21 -35.32 8.00
C ASP A 87 32.73 -35.66 8.08
N GLN A 88 31.88 -34.63 8.23
CA GLN A 88 30.43 -34.80 8.21
C GLN A 88 29.91 -35.19 6.82
N GLU A 89 30.38 -34.54 5.76
CA GLU A 89 30.01 -34.88 4.38
C GLU A 89 30.49 -36.28 4.01
N LYS A 90 31.72 -36.65 4.39
CA LYS A 90 32.25 -38.02 4.21
C LYS A 90 31.41 -39.06 4.93
N THR A 91 30.97 -38.77 6.15
CA THR A 91 30.08 -39.63 6.95
C THR A 91 28.73 -39.81 6.27
N ASP A 92 28.16 -38.74 5.72
CA ASP A 92 26.87 -38.79 5.02
C ASP A 92 26.98 -39.62 3.73
N ILE A 93 28.03 -39.43 2.95
CA ILE A 93 28.30 -40.23 1.73
C ILE A 93 28.32 -41.72 2.07
N ARG A 94 29.13 -42.12 3.06
CA ARG A 94 29.20 -43.52 3.52
C ARG A 94 27.84 -44.07 3.94
N LYS A 95 27.10 -43.29 4.71
CA LYS A 95 25.83 -43.72 5.31
C LYS A 95 24.70 -43.85 4.30
N PHE A 96 24.61 -42.94 3.33
CA PHE A 96 23.43 -42.80 2.47
C PHE A 96 23.62 -43.31 1.03
N SER A 97 24.85 -43.36 0.52
CA SER A 97 25.12 -43.90 -0.82
C SER A 97 25.75 -45.29 -0.85
N LYS A 98 26.20 -45.80 0.30
CA LYS A 98 27.02 -47.04 0.42
C LYS A 98 28.35 -46.99 -0.34
N PHE A 99 28.79 -45.82 -0.80
CA PHE A 99 30.10 -45.62 -1.40
C PHE A 99 31.08 -45.07 -0.37
N GLU A 100 32.34 -45.48 -0.47
CA GLU A 100 33.43 -44.74 0.13
C GLU A 100 33.74 -43.49 -0.70
N VAL A 101 34.32 -42.48 -0.04
CA VAL A 101 34.70 -41.23 -0.68
C VAL A 101 35.69 -41.48 -1.83
N THR A 102 36.51 -42.52 -1.70
CA THR A 102 37.45 -42.95 -2.74
C THR A 102 36.79 -43.57 -3.97
N ASP A 103 35.58 -44.12 -3.83
CA ASP A 103 34.86 -44.75 -4.94
C ASP A 103 34.36 -43.69 -5.93
N LEU A 104 33.96 -42.52 -5.41
CA LEU A 104 33.53 -41.36 -6.21
C LEU A 104 34.63 -40.88 -7.18
N ALA A 105 35.91 -41.01 -6.81
CA ALA A 105 37.04 -40.60 -7.66
C ALA A 105 37.15 -41.42 -8.96
N SER A 106 36.58 -42.62 -8.98
CA SER A 106 36.57 -43.52 -10.14
C SER A 106 35.32 -43.36 -11.02
N MET A 107 34.36 -42.53 -10.60
CA MET A 107 33.09 -42.35 -11.29
C MET A 107 33.14 -41.21 -12.32
N PRO A 108 32.28 -41.26 -13.36
CA PRO A 108 31.98 -40.09 -14.18
C PRO A 108 31.48 -38.93 -13.32
N LEU A 109 31.82 -37.68 -13.69
CA LEU A 109 31.54 -36.48 -12.89
C LEU A 109 30.08 -36.41 -12.46
N GLU A 110 29.16 -36.67 -13.38
CA GLU A 110 27.72 -36.59 -13.12
C GLU A 110 27.26 -37.62 -12.08
N LYS A 111 27.81 -38.83 -12.13
CA LYS A 111 27.52 -39.88 -11.14
C LYS A 111 28.12 -39.54 -9.78
N ALA A 112 29.32 -38.95 -9.76
CA ALA A 112 29.96 -38.47 -8.54
C ALA A 112 29.16 -37.31 -7.90
N LYS A 113 28.74 -36.31 -8.68
CA LYS A 113 27.88 -35.20 -8.24
C LYS A 113 26.56 -35.73 -7.68
N ALA A 114 25.86 -36.60 -8.43
CA ALA A 114 24.58 -37.13 -8.00
C ALA A 114 24.67 -37.92 -6.67
N ALA A 115 25.67 -38.80 -6.54
CA ALA A 115 25.89 -39.57 -5.32
C ALA A 115 26.26 -38.67 -4.12
N TYR A 116 27.11 -37.66 -4.35
CA TYR A 116 27.48 -36.67 -3.34
C TYR A 116 26.27 -35.87 -2.84
N PHE A 117 25.55 -35.18 -3.74
CA PHE A 117 24.45 -34.29 -3.37
C PHE A 117 23.28 -35.04 -2.74
N THR A 118 22.97 -36.25 -3.25
CA THR A 118 21.91 -37.07 -2.66
C THR A 118 22.25 -37.45 -1.23
N SER A 119 23.48 -37.86 -0.96
CA SER A 119 23.91 -38.29 0.37
C SER A 119 23.95 -37.15 1.37
N VAL A 120 24.52 -36.01 0.98
CA VAL A 120 24.64 -34.84 1.86
C VAL A 120 23.26 -34.24 2.15
N SER A 121 22.37 -34.18 1.16
CA SER A 121 20.98 -33.73 1.38
C SER A 121 20.21 -34.66 2.31
N GLN A 122 20.36 -35.99 2.17
CA GLN A 122 19.74 -36.96 3.08
C GLN A 122 20.31 -36.89 4.51
N GLY A 123 21.62 -36.67 4.64
CA GLY A 123 22.28 -36.46 5.93
C GLY A 123 21.80 -35.19 6.62
N SER A 124 21.73 -34.08 5.88
CA SER A 124 21.21 -32.81 6.40
C SER A 124 19.74 -32.91 6.79
N PHE A 125 18.92 -33.60 6.00
CA PHE A 125 17.52 -33.87 6.34
C PHE A 125 17.39 -34.73 7.61
N THR A 126 18.17 -35.80 7.72
CA THR A 126 18.18 -36.67 8.91
C THR A 126 18.61 -35.92 10.16
N ARG A 127 19.59 -35.00 10.05
CA ARG A 127 20.00 -34.13 11.14
C ARG A 127 18.91 -33.12 11.50
N LEU A 128 18.22 -32.57 10.50
CA LEU A 128 17.09 -31.66 10.69
C LEU A 128 15.97 -32.35 11.48
N THR A 129 15.60 -33.58 11.10
CA THR A 129 14.57 -34.36 11.80
C THR A 129 14.98 -34.72 13.22
N ASN A 130 16.27 -35.01 13.45
CA ASN A 130 16.78 -35.33 14.80
C ASN A 130 16.93 -34.08 15.69
N LYS A 131 17.07 -32.88 15.10
CA LYS A 131 17.22 -31.61 15.82
C LYS A 131 15.92 -30.81 15.98
N MET A 132 14.76 -31.36 15.62
CA MET A 132 13.45 -30.75 15.90
C MET A 132 13.14 -30.55 17.41
N ALA A 133 14.08 -30.87 18.31
CA ALA A 133 14.04 -30.52 19.74
C ALA A 133 14.85 -29.24 20.10
N ASP A 134 15.62 -28.64 19.19
CA ASP A 134 16.44 -27.44 19.40
C ASP A 134 16.16 -26.38 18.29
N PRO A 135 15.47 -25.27 18.60
CA PRO A 135 15.03 -24.27 17.62
C PRO A 135 16.15 -23.59 16.82
N ASN A 136 17.33 -23.39 17.42
CA ASN A 136 18.44 -22.67 16.77
C ASN A 136 19.20 -23.56 15.77
N GLY A 137 19.19 -24.88 15.96
CA GLY A 137 19.75 -25.84 15.01
C GLY A 137 18.92 -26.01 13.74
N VAL A 138 17.59 -25.84 13.84
CA VAL A 138 16.64 -26.07 12.74
C VAL A 138 16.75 -24.99 11.67
N ALA A 139 16.84 -23.70 12.03
CA ALA A 139 16.92 -22.61 11.06
C ALA A 139 18.20 -22.66 10.21
N LYS A 140 19.36 -22.96 10.83
CA LYS A 140 20.66 -23.05 10.14
C LYS A 140 20.73 -24.24 9.19
N ILE A 141 20.20 -25.40 9.60
CA ILE A 141 20.19 -26.62 8.78
C ILE A 141 19.10 -26.52 7.69
N ALA A 142 17.97 -25.89 7.95
CA ALA A 142 16.94 -25.64 6.94
C ALA A 142 17.45 -24.70 5.85
N ALA A 143 18.14 -23.61 6.20
CA ALA A 143 18.76 -22.70 5.23
C ALA A 143 19.83 -23.40 4.37
N ASP A 144 20.72 -24.20 4.98
CA ASP A 144 21.74 -24.96 4.27
C ASP A 144 21.12 -26.05 3.36
N THR A 145 20.05 -26.72 3.82
CA THR A 145 19.34 -27.75 3.03
C THR A 145 18.53 -27.14 1.89
N ILE A 146 17.87 -25.98 2.10
CA ILE A 146 17.13 -25.24 1.06
C ILE A 146 18.12 -24.76 -0.01
N SER A 147 19.23 -24.12 0.37
CA SER A 147 20.24 -23.65 -0.58
C SER A 147 20.84 -24.79 -1.40
N ARG A 148 21.19 -25.93 -0.78
CA ARG A 148 21.75 -27.09 -1.52
C ARG A 148 20.71 -27.80 -2.39
N SER A 149 19.44 -27.83 -2.01
CA SER A 149 18.37 -28.52 -2.76
C SER A 149 17.79 -27.71 -3.90
N PHE A 150 17.68 -26.38 -3.76
CA PHE A 150 17.21 -25.50 -4.84
C PHE A 150 18.24 -25.42 -5.98
N VAL A 151 19.52 -25.39 -5.63
CA VAL A 151 20.65 -25.36 -6.55
C VAL A 151 20.73 -26.69 -7.32
N ALA A 152 20.52 -27.83 -6.66
CA ALA A 152 20.45 -29.14 -7.32
C ALA A 152 19.22 -29.32 -8.23
N LEU A 153 18.16 -28.53 -8.10
CA LEU A 153 16.95 -28.61 -8.93
C LEU A 153 17.00 -27.67 -10.14
N ALA A 154 17.69 -26.52 -10.04
CA ALA A 154 17.77 -25.52 -11.10
C ALA A 154 18.63 -25.95 -12.30
N ASP A 155 19.64 -26.79 -12.09
CA ASP A 155 20.56 -27.25 -13.14
C ASP A 155 20.20 -28.62 -13.75
N PHE A 156 19.01 -29.17 -13.46
CA PHE A 156 18.52 -30.41 -14.09
C PHE A 156 17.79 -30.20 -15.42
N GLU A 157 17.45 -28.96 -15.78
CA GLU A 157 16.78 -28.62 -17.05
C GLU A 157 17.64 -28.93 -18.31
N PRO A 158 18.99 -28.79 -18.30
CA PRO A 158 19.85 -29.17 -19.43
C PRO A 158 20.07 -30.68 -19.60
N LEU A 159 19.71 -31.52 -18.61
CA LEU A 159 19.88 -32.99 -18.66
C LEU A 159 18.85 -33.71 -19.56
N ARG A 160 18.07 -32.96 -20.35
CA ARG A 160 17.12 -33.53 -21.32
C ARG A 160 17.80 -34.08 -22.57
N GLU A 161 19.05 -33.69 -22.88
CA GLU A 161 19.64 -33.91 -24.21
C GLU A 161 20.99 -34.67 -24.25
N ALA A 162 21.60 -35.08 -23.14
CA ALA A 162 22.92 -35.73 -23.18
C ALA A 162 23.00 -37.11 -22.47
N ALA A 163 23.20 -38.14 -23.30
CA ALA A 163 23.72 -39.49 -23.04
C ALA A 163 22.92 -40.44 -22.13
N GLU A 164 22.63 -41.65 -22.63
CA GLU A 164 21.90 -42.76 -21.99
C GLU A 164 22.68 -43.43 -20.84
N PRO A 165 22.24 -43.31 -19.58
CA PRO A 165 22.53 -44.28 -18.53
C PRO A 165 21.41 -45.34 -18.51
N THR A 166 21.76 -46.58 -18.17
CA THR A 166 20.81 -47.71 -18.10
C THR A 166 19.54 -47.34 -17.33
N GLY A 167 18.39 -47.40 -18.03
CA GLY A 167 17.15 -46.72 -17.66
C GLY A 167 16.53 -47.08 -16.31
N GLU A 168 16.98 -48.15 -15.64
CA GLU A 168 16.48 -48.54 -14.32
C GLU A 168 17.12 -47.75 -13.17
N GLU A 169 18.43 -47.44 -13.23
CA GLU A 169 19.11 -46.70 -12.16
C GLU A 169 18.66 -45.22 -12.13
N LEU A 170 18.49 -44.61 -13.30
CA LEU A 170 17.96 -43.26 -13.45
C LEU A 170 16.51 -43.15 -12.99
N LYS A 171 15.70 -44.20 -13.25
CA LYS A 171 14.32 -44.26 -12.80
C LYS A 171 14.26 -44.34 -11.27
N MET A 172 15.10 -45.16 -10.66
CA MET A 172 15.21 -45.27 -9.20
C MET A 172 15.63 -43.92 -8.57
N LEU A 173 16.63 -43.25 -9.14
CA LEU A 173 17.07 -41.91 -8.67
C LEU A 173 15.97 -40.86 -8.84
N ARG A 174 15.22 -40.87 -9.96
CA ARG A 174 14.07 -39.96 -10.17
C ARG A 174 12.95 -40.20 -9.16
N GLU A 175 12.64 -41.45 -8.87
CA GLU A 175 11.63 -41.83 -7.87
C GLU A 175 12.06 -41.40 -6.46
N GLN A 176 13.35 -41.59 -6.12
CA GLN A 176 13.91 -41.13 -4.83
C GLN A 176 13.89 -39.61 -4.71
N LEU A 177 14.26 -38.87 -5.77
CA LEU A 177 14.25 -37.40 -5.77
C LEU A 177 12.83 -36.84 -5.64
N ALA A 178 11.86 -37.47 -6.32
CA ALA A 178 10.45 -37.10 -6.22
C ALA A 178 9.87 -37.36 -4.82
N ALA A 179 10.26 -38.48 -4.19
CA ALA A 179 9.86 -38.78 -2.81
C ALA A 179 10.45 -37.75 -1.83
N LEU A 180 11.72 -37.39 -2.00
CA LEU A 180 12.41 -36.40 -1.17
C LEU A 180 11.78 -35.01 -1.31
N SER A 181 11.48 -34.58 -2.54
CA SER A 181 10.80 -33.31 -2.83
C SER A 181 9.42 -33.24 -2.18
N LYS A 182 8.66 -34.34 -2.21
CA LYS A 182 7.33 -34.43 -1.58
C LYS A 182 7.41 -34.39 -0.04
N GLN A 183 8.42 -35.03 0.55
CA GLN A 183 8.69 -34.92 1.98
C GLN A 183 9.13 -33.50 2.36
N PHE A 184 9.95 -32.86 1.53
CA PHE A 184 10.40 -31.50 1.73
C PHE A 184 9.24 -30.49 1.68
N GLN A 185 8.35 -30.59 0.69
CA GLN A 185 7.16 -29.74 0.63
C GLN A 185 6.23 -29.95 1.83
N LYS A 186 6.14 -31.16 2.36
CA LYS A 186 5.35 -31.44 3.58
C LYS A 186 5.97 -30.72 4.79
N VAL A 187 7.28 -30.85 5.00
CA VAL A 187 8.00 -30.18 6.09
C VAL A 187 7.97 -28.66 5.93
N LEU A 188 8.11 -28.14 4.70
CA LEU A 188 7.98 -26.71 4.43
C LEU A 188 6.59 -26.21 4.81
N LYS A 189 5.54 -26.95 4.47
CA LYS A 189 4.15 -26.62 4.82
C LYS A 189 3.89 -26.64 6.32
N GLU A 190 4.56 -27.53 7.05
CA GLU A 190 4.51 -27.62 8.53
C GLU A 190 5.35 -26.54 9.24
N LEU A 191 6.48 -26.14 8.66
CA LEU A 191 7.32 -25.03 9.15
C LEU A 191 6.73 -23.65 8.82
N THR A 192 6.05 -23.51 7.67
CA THR A 192 5.30 -22.30 7.30
C THR A 192 3.91 -22.26 7.93
N ALA A 193 3.53 -23.28 8.69
CA ALA A 193 2.27 -23.28 9.41
C ALA A 193 2.29 -22.13 10.44
N PRO A 194 1.27 -21.26 10.45
CA PRO A 194 1.27 -20.07 11.30
C PRO A 194 1.49 -20.35 12.78
N GLU A 195 1.07 -21.51 13.28
CA GLU A 195 1.28 -21.94 14.68
C GLU A 195 2.75 -22.28 15.01
N THR A 196 3.49 -22.90 14.09
CA THR A 196 4.90 -23.25 14.29
C THR A 196 5.76 -21.98 14.31
N ILE A 197 5.50 -21.04 13.37
CA ILE A 197 6.18 -19.73 13.34
C ILE A 197 5.86 -18.91 14.60
N ARG A 198 4.60 -18.93 15.07
CA ARG A 198 4.19 -18.26 16.33
C ARG A 198 4.91 -18.82 17.54
N ARG A 199 5.09 -20.14 17.61
CA ARG A 199 5.78 -20.80 18.72
C ARG A 199 7.28 -20.49 18.70
N MET A 200 7.92 -20.49 17.52
CA MET A 200 9.34 -20.13 17.38
C MET A 200 9.61 -18.66 17.74
N ALA A 201 8.74 -17.73 17.33
CA ALA A 201 8.86 -16.31 17.68
C ALA A 201 8.62 -16.07 19.18
N ALA A 202 7.70 -16.81 19.81
CA ALA A 202 7.46 -16.72 21.24
C ALA A 202 8.62 -17.30 22.07
N GLU A 203 9.22 -18.42 21.64
CA GLU A 203 10.39 -19.01 22.30
C GLU A 203 11.63 -18.12 22.17
N GLN A 204 11.87 -17.49 21.01
CA GLN A 204 12.98 -16.54 20.81
C GLN A 204 12.79 -15.22 21.58
N ALA A 205 11.56 -14.72 21.66
CA ALA A 205 11.25 -13.54 22.49
C ALA A 205 11.47 -13.85 23.98
N PHE A 206 11.04 -15.03 24.44
CA PHE A 206 11.24 -15.48 25.81
C PHE A 206 12.72 -15.66 26.17
N GLU A 207 13.54 -16.24 25.30
CA GLU A 207 14.98 -16.40 25.53
C GLU A 207 15.75 -15.06 25.51
N ALA A 208 15.35 -14.13 24.64
CA ALA A 208 15.95 -12.79 24.58
C ALA A 208 15.65 -11.98 25.85
N GLU A 209 14.41 -12.06 26.34
CA GLU A 209 13.93 -11.36 27.54
C GLU A 209 14.47 -12.01 28.84
N ALA A 210 14.59 -13.35 28.88
CA ALA A 210 15.25 -14.06 29.98
C ALA A 210 16.73 -13.67 30.12
N ARG A 211 17.44 -13.46 29.00
CA ARG A 211 18.83 -12.94 29.00
C ARG A 211 18.93 -11.51 29.51
N GLU A 212 17.93 -10.68 29.23
CA GLU A 212 17.91 -9.28 29.65
C GLU A 212 17.57 -9.14 31.15
N LEU A 213 16.77 -10.05 31.70
CA LEU A 213 16.38 -10.10 33.11
C LEU A 213 17.39 -10.84 34.01
N GLN A 214 18.26 -11.67 33.44
CA GLN A 214 19.26 -12.45 34.18
C GLN A 214 20.16 -11.63 35.12
N PRO A 215 20.67 -10.44 34.75
CA PRO A 215 21.46 -9.60 35.65
C PRO A 215 20.65 -9.03 36.82
N TYR A 216 19.33 -8.83 36.65
CA TYR A 216 18.44 -8.34 37.70
C TYR A 216 18.09 -9.44 38.71
N ILE A 217 17.85 -10.67 38.21
CA ILE A 217 17.60 -11.85 39.05
C ILE A 217 18.85 -12.19 39.89
N GLU A 218 20.03 -12.15 39.28
CA GLU A 218 21.31 -12.38 39.98
C GLU A 218 21.65 -11.29 41.00
N LYS A 219 21.17 -10.06 40.78
CA LYS A 219 21.33 -8.93 41.71
C LYS A 219 20.38 -9.03 42.91
N GLU A 220 19.17 -9.54 42.71
CA GLU A 220 18.21 -9.77 43.79
C GLU A 220 18.57 -10.99 44.65
N LEU A 221 19.06 -12.08 44.06
CA LEU A 221 19.53 -13.27 44.78
C LEU A 221 20.80 -13.03 45.62
N LYS A 222 21.49 -11.90 45.43
CA LYS A 222 22.67 -11.49 46.20
C LYS A 222 22.35 -10.59 47.39
N LYS A 223 21.07 -10.22 47.61
CA LYS A 223 20.69 -9.45 48.80
C LYS A 223 20.74 -10.32 50.06
N PRO A 224 21.32 -9.82 51.17
CA PRO A 224 21.54 -10.60 52.39
C PRO A 224 20.24 -11.01 53.12
N GLU A 225 19.09 -10.50 52.68
CA GLU A 225 17.76 -10.78 53.26
C GLU A 225 17.11 -12.05 52.69
N TYR A 226 17.68 -12.66 51.63
CA TYR A 226 17.17 -13.90 51.04
C TYR A 226 17.94 -15.13 51.54
N ASN A 227 17.63 -15.58 52.76
CA ASN A 227 17.94 -16.96 53.16
C ASN A 227 16.81 -17.86 52.65
N GLY A 228 17.16 -18.79 51.74
CA GLY A 228 16.24 -19.62 50.94
C GLY A 228 15.36 -20.64 51.69
N ARG A 229 14.71 -20.26 52.79
CA ARG A 229 13.70 -21.07 53.49
C ARG A 229 12.31 -20.44 53.55
N ASP A 230 12.14 -19.14 53.30
CA ASP A 230 10.83 -18.47 53.49
C ASP A 230 9.91 -18.47 52.26
N PHE A 231 10.40 -18.77 51.07
CA PHE A 231 9.58 -18.69 49.85
C PHE A 231 8.44 -19.73 49.81
N LEU A 232 8.61 -20.89 50.46
CA LEU A 232 7.59 -21.94 50.57
C LEU A 232 6.64 -21.75 51.77
N SER A 233 6.99 -20.91 52.73
CA SER A 233 6.15 -20.60 53.90
C SER A 233 5.09 -19.55 53.56
N ILE A 234 5.45 -18.56 52.72
CA ILE A 234 4.55 -17.49 52.25
C ILE A 234 3.46 -18.02 51.29
N MET A 235 3.72 -19.12 50.58
CA MET A 235 2.77 -19.74 49.65
C MET A 235 1.71 -20.63 50.35
N GLY A 236 1.81 -20.85 51.66
CA GLY A 236 0.95 -21.77 52.42
C GLY A 236 -0.34 -21.19 52.98
N ASP A 237 -0.44 -19.86 53.13
CA ASP A 237 -1.49 -19.23 53.96
C ASP A 237 -2.60 -18.49 53.18
N TYR A 238 -2.65 -18.59 51.85
CA TYR A 238 -3.76 -18.03 51.06
C TYR A 238 -4.72 -19.10 50.54
N ALA A 239 -5.78 -19.35 51.30
CA ALA A 239 -7.01 -19.98 50.83
C ALA A 239 -8.08 -18.90 50.52
N PRO A 240 -9.09 -19.19 49.69
CA PRO A 240 -9.18 -18.73 48.31
C PRO A 240 -10.04 -17.46 48.17
N LEU A 241 -9.53 -16.45 47.46
CA LEU A 241 -10.37 -15.48 46.77
C LEU A 241 -10.75 -16.08 45.43
N GLU A 242 -12.03 -15.98 45.04
CA GLU A 242 -12.47 -16.51 43.76
C GLU A 242 -11.64 -15.92 42.60
N PRO A 243 -11.14 -16.77 41.66
CA PRO A 243 -10.11 -16.39 40.69
C PRO A 243 -10.55 -15.35 39.65
N ALA A 244 -11.82 -14.93 39.65
CA ALA A 244 -12.34 -13.92 38.74
C ALA A 244 -12.05 -12.48 39.21
N GLU A 245 -12.04 -12.22 40.53
CA GLU A 245 -11.93 -10.84 41.05
C GLU A 245 -10.47 -10.38 41.20
N ALA A 246 -9.54 -11.30 41.49
CA ALA A 246 -8.11 -10.98 41.57
C ALA A 246 -7.46 -10.72 40.20
N ALA A 247 -8.09 -11.16 39.10
CA ALA A 247 -7.58 -10.98 37.74
C ALA A 247 -7.77 -9.55 37.19
N GLU A 248 -8.57 -8.71 37.86
CA GLU A 248 -8.88 -7.35 37.41
C GLU A 248 -8.26 -6.25 38.27
N ASP A 249 -7.60 -6.56 39.39
CA ASP A 249 -6.94 -5.54 40.21
C ASP A 249 -5.52 -5.21 39.70
N PRO A 250 -5.28 -4.03 39.08
CA PRO A 250 -3.96 -3.61 38.61
C PRO A 250 -2.95 -3.37 39.73
N SER A 251 -3.37 -3.37 41.00
CA SER A 251 -2.48 -3.26 42.15
C SER A 251 -1.66 -4.54 42.39
N THR A 252 -2.19 -5.70 41.97
CA THR A 252 -1.54 -7.01 42.14
C THR A 252 -0.54 -7.30 41.01
N GLU A 253 0.48 -8.11 41.31
CA GLU A 253 1.51 -8.49 40.33
C GLU A 253 0.91 -9.28 39.15
N LEU A 254 -0.07 -10.17 39.42
CA LEU A 254 -0.81 -10.91 38.41
C LEU A 254 -1.69 -9.98 37.53
N GLY A 255 -2.38 -9.00 38.12
CA GLY A 255 -3.16 -8.00 37.38
C GLY A 255 -2.30 -7.11 36.47
N ARG A 256 -1.09 -6.74 36.91
CA ARG A 256 -0.13 -6.00 36.07
C ARG A 256 0.37 -6.84 34.90
N VAL A 257 0.66 -8.11 35.11
CA VAL A 257 1.09 -9.05 34.04
C VAL A 257 -0.04 -9.26 33.03
N ILE A 258 -1.29 -9.46 33.47
CA ILE A 258 -2.44 -9.60 32.57
C ILE A 258 -2.70 -8.31 31.78
N ALA A 259 -2.61 -7.14 32.42
CA ALA A 259 -2.73 -5.85 31.75
C ALA A 259 -1.61 -5.61 30.73
N ALA A 260 -0.37 -5.98 31.06
CA ALA A 260 0.77 -5.91 30.15
C ALA A 260 0.60 -6.85 28.95
N ALA A 261 0.16 -8.10 29.18
CA ALA A 261 -0.11 -9.08 28.12
C ALA A 261 -1.25 -8.63 27.18
N ARG A 262 -2.32 -8.03 27.72
CA ARG A 262 -3.40 -7.43 26.90
C ARG A 262 -2.87 -6.25 26.07
N LYS A 263 -2.01 -5.41 26.65
CA LYS A 263 -1.39 -4.27 25.96
C LYS A 263 -0.41 -4.74 24.87
N MET A 264 0.30 -5.84 25.09
CA MET A 264 1.17 -6.48 24.10
C MET A 264 0.37 -7.13 22.97
N ALA A 265 -0.72 -7.84 23.28
CA ALA A 265 -1.60 -8.44 22.27
C ALA A 265 -2.28 -7.37 21.39
N ALA A 266 -2.74 -6.26 21.98
CA ALA A 266 -3.26 -5.12 21.24
C ALA A 266 -2.18 -4.51 20.32
N ARG A 267 -0.95 -4.36 20.82
CA ARG A 267 0.18 -3.82 20.05
C ARG A 267 0.62 -4.73 18.91
N ASP A 268 0.52 -6.05 19.06
CA ASP A 268 0.82 -7.03 18.00
C ASP A 268 -0.29 -7.07 16.93
N GLU A 269 -1.56 -6.87 17.29
CA GLU A 269 -2.63 -6.63 16.31
C GLU A 269 -2.44 -5.30 15.57
N ASP A 270 -2.10 -4.21 16.26
CA ASP A 270 -1.82 -2.92 15.64
C ASP A 270 -0.60 -2.98 14.70
N LEU A 271 0.42 -3.77 15.05
CA LEU A 271 1.60 -4.01 14.20
C LEU A 271 1.25 -4.84 12.95
N LYS A 272 0.43 -5.88 13.09
CA LYS A 272 -0.06 -6.67 11.94
C LYS A 272 -0.92 -5.82 10.99
N ARG A 273 -1.78 -4.96 11.55
CA ARG A 273 -2.58 -3.99 10.80
C ARG A 273 -1.67 -3.00 10.08
N SER A 274 -0.67 -2.43 10.76
CA SER A 274 0.27 -1.50 10.13
C SER A 274 1.09 -2.15 9.01
N THR A 275 1.38 -3.46 9.08
CA THR A 275 2.20 -4.16 8.07
C THR A 275 1.43 -4.45 6.78
N ALA A 276 0.16 -4.88 6.85
CA ALA A 276 -0.68 -5.07 5.65
C ALA A 276 -1.09 -3.72 5.03
N LEU A 277 -1.30 -2.72 5.88
CA LEU A 277 -1.56 -1.34 5.48
C LEU A 277 -0.34 -0.71 4.81
N ALA A 278 0.85 -0.89 5.37
CA ALA A 278 2.12 -0.47 4.77
C ALA A 278 2.34 -1.18 3.44
N ALA A 279 2.05 -2.49 3.33
CA ALA A 279 2.13 -3.21 2.06
C ALA A 279 1.19 -2.64 0.99
N LEU A 280 -0.03 -2.22 1.35
CA LEU A 280 -0.95 -1.55 0.45
C LEU A 280 -0.43 -0.18 -0.01
N LEU A 281 0.15 0.58 0.91
CA LEU A 281 0.65 1.94 0.69
C LEU A 281 2.04 2.00 0.03
N GLU A 282 2.85 0.94 0.16
CA GLU A 282 4.20 0.83 -0.44
C GLU A 282 4.18 0.21 -1.85
N LYS A 283 3.23 -0.69 -2.17
CA LYS A 283 3.25 -1.46 -3.44
C LYS A 283 2.17 -1.09 -4.45
N GLY A 284 1.09 -0.42 -4.06
CA GLY A 284 -0.02 -0.14 -4.96
C GLY A 284 0.13 1.19 -5.69
N SER A 285 0.18 1.22 -7.02
CA SER A 285 -0.03 2.46 -7.79
C SER A 285 -1.46 2.99 -7.64
N ASN A 286 -2.40 2.09 -7.30
CA ASN A 286 -3.82 2.35 -7.18
C ASN A 286 -4.39 1.68 -5.92
N LEU A 287 -5.16 2.43 -5.15
CA LEU A 287 -5.79 1.98 -3.90
C LEU A 287 -7.21 1.47 -4.14
N PRO A 288 -7.62 0.31 -3.59
CA PRO A 288 -8.99 -0.20 -3.70
C PRO A 288 -9.95 0.65 -2.85
N VAL A 289 -11.05 1.11 -3.43
CA VAL A 289 -12.01 2.01 -2.76
C VAL A 289 -13.45 1.54 -2.99
N LEU A 290 -14.23 1.41 -1.92
CA LEU A 290 -15.69 1.18 -2.00
C LEU A 290 -16.41 2.49 -2.35
N HIS A 291 -16.57 2.74 -3.64
CA HIS A 291 -16.99 4.03 -4.19
C HIS A 291 -18.50 4.14 -4.37
N GLY A 292 -19.06 5.24 -3.86
CA GLY A 292 -20.44 5.63 -4.12
C GLY A 292 -20.55 7.13 -4.31
N MET A 293 -21.65 7.56 -4.92
CA MET A 293 -21.87 8.96 -5.31
C MET A 293 -21.63 9.96 -4.16
N ALA A 294 -21.90 9.59 -2.91
CA ALA A 294 -21.72 10.48 -1.77
C ALA A 294 -20.29 10.92 -1.52
N THR A 295 -19.31 10.08 -1.87
CA THR A 295 -17.89 10.41 -1.66
C THR A 295 -17.26 11.15 -2.82
N ASP A 296 -17.89 11.22 -3.98
CA ASP A 296 -17.26 11.88 -5.13
C ASP A 296 -17.62 13.34 -5.17
N GLN A 297 -18.84 13.67 -4.74
CA GLN A 297 -19.33 15.04 -4.70
C GLN A 297 -18.53 15.94 -3.74
N PHE A 298 -17.84 15.37 -2.74
CA PHE A 298 -16.98 16.15 -1.85
C PHE A 298 -15.81 16.82 -2.61
N SER A 299 -15.21 16.11 -3.58
CA SER A 299 -14.17 16.66 -4.44
C SER A 299 -14.69 17.69 -5.45
N TYR A 300 -15.97 17.61 -5.83
CA TYR A 300 -16.60 18.42 -6.88
C TYR A 300 -17.25 19.71 -6.36
N LEU A 301 -17.11 20.06 -5.07
CA LEU A 301 -17.70 21.27 -4.50
C LEU A 301 -17.23 22.54 -5.23
N SER A 302 -18.16 23.21 -5.90
CA SER A 302 -17.91 24.43 -6.68
C SER A 302 -18.50 25.65 -6.01
N ASP A 303 -17.86 26.82 -6.17
CA ASP A 303 -18.47 28.12 -5.81
C ASP A 303 -19.79 28.36 -6.58
N LYS A 304 -19.93 27.75 -7.77
CA LYS A 304 -21.17 27.82 -8.58
C LYS A 304 -22.33 27.04 -7.97
N ASP A 305 -22.01 26.02 -7.18
CA ASP A 305 -22.99 25.20 -6.48
C ASP A 305 -23.25 25.73 -5.06
N MET A 306 -22.58 26.82 -4.65
CA MET A 306 -22.78 27.42 -3.33
C MET A 306 -24.17 28.06 -3.24
N LEU A 307 -24.92 27.66 -2.21
CA LEU A 307 -26.20 28.26 -1.89
C LEU A 307 -26.00 29.59 -1.14
N PRO A 308 -26.90 30.57 -1.34
CA PRO A 308 -26.90 31.78 -0.53
C PRO A 308 -27.05 31.43 0.95
N MET A 309 -26.20 32.02 1.79
CA MET A 309 -26.23 31.79 3.23
C MET A 309 -27.53 32.33 3.82
N THR A 310 -28.21 31.52 4.63
CA THR A 310 -29.33 31.97 5.46
C THR A 310 -28.84 32.63 6.74
N THR A 311 -29.73 33.30 7.48
CA THR A 311 -29.40 33.86 8.80
C THR A 311 -28.87 32.79 9.76
N ALA A 312 -29.44 31.57 9.73
CA ALA A 312 -28.95 30.45 10.51
C ALA A 312 -27.56 29.98 10.06
N ASP A 313 -27.30 29.93 8.75
CA ASP A 313 -25.98 29.60 8.20
C ASP A 313 -24.91 30.61 8.64
N MET A 314 -25.23 31.90 8.65
CA MET A 314 -24.31 32.94 9.12
C MET A 314 -24.05 32.83 10.63
N MET A 315 -25.07 32.53 11.42
CA MET A 315 -24.94 32.35 12.87
C MET A 315 -24.11 31.12 13.25
N HIS A 316 -24.12 30.07 12.43
CA HIS A 316 -23.39 28.83 12.67
C HIS A 316 -22.12 28.69 11.81
N GLU A 317 -21.77 29.73 11.04
CA GLU A 317 -20.64 29.74 10.10
C GLU A 317 -20.65 28.53 9.14
N VAL A 318 -21.83 28.17 8.62
CA VAL A 318 -22.01 27.03 7.73
C VAL A 318 -22.14 27.50 6.27
N THR A 319 -21.31 26.96 5.40
CA THR A 319 -21.48 27.10 3.95
C THR A 319 -22.23 25.89 3.40
N ARG A 320 -23.28 26.14 2.61
CA ARG A 320 -24.08 25.09 1.96
C ARG A 320 -23.80 25.07 0.46
N TYR A 321 -23.69 23.87 -0.09
CA TYR A 321 -23.56 23.63 -1.51
C TYR A 321 -24.68 22.71 -1.98
N GLN A 322 -25.33 23.04 -3.09
CA GLN A 322 -26.31 22.21 -3.76
C GLN A 322 -25.98 22.13 -5.24
N ARG A 323 -25.80 20.90 -5.72
CA ARG A 323 -25.54 20.65 -7.14
C ARG A 323 -26.76 21.04 -7.98
N LYS A 324 -26.54 21.41 -9.24
CA LYS A 324 -27.58 21.76 -10.23
C LYS A 324 -28.76 20.77 -10.35
N ASP A 325 -28.58 19.49 -9.99
CA ASP A 325 -29.65 18.49 -10.02
C ASP A 325 -30.56 18.51 -8.79
N GLY A 326 -30.23 19.31 -7.77
CA GLY A 326 -30.98 19.50 -6.54
C GLY A 326 -30.93 18.32 -5.57
N LYS A 327 -30.24 17.22 -5.91
CA LYS A 327 -30.30 15.95 -5.17
C LYS A 327 -29.34 15.83 -4.01
N TRP A 328 -28.38 16.75 -3.92
CA TRP A 328 -27.26 16.71 -3.00
C TRP A 328 -27.14 18.04 -2.27
N ILE A 329 -26.99 17.99 -0.95
CA ILE A 329 -26.70 19.16 -0.13
C ILE A 329 -25.47 18.84 0.72
N PHE A 330 -24.40 19.59 0.52
CA PHE A 330 -23.22 19.56 1.37
C PHE A 330 -23.25 20.74 2.33
N ARG A 331 -22.85 20.50 3.57
CA ARG A 331 -22.66 21.55 4.57
C ARG A 331 -21.26 21.46 5.14
N ILE A 332 -20.54 22.56 5.09
CA ILE A 332 -19.21 22.70 5.67
C ILE A 332 -19.29 23.79 6.72
N GLY A 333 -19.05 23.44 7.99
CA GLY A 333 -18.96 24.40 9.08
C GLY A 333 -17.56 25.01 9.21
N ASN A 334 -17.50 26.27 9.64
CA ASN A 334 -16.32 26.97 10.13
C ASN A 334 -15.11 26.93 9.17
N SER A 335 -15.35 27.27 7.90
CA SER A 335 -14.34 27.15 6.86
C SER A 335 -14.15 28.46 6.09
N ARG A 336 -13.09 29.21 6.42
CA ARG A 336 -12.69 30.43 5.69
C ARG A 336 -12.17 30.18 4.27
N ASN A 337 -11.79 28.92 3.92
CA ASN A 337 -11.18 28.54 2.64
C ASN A 337 -11.73 27.21 2.08
N ALA A 338 -13.06 27.04 2.11
CA ALA A 338 -13.75 25.76 1.86
C ALA A 338 -13.31 25.04 0.57
N ARG A 339 -13.06 25.79 -0.51
CA ARG A 339 -12.74 25.22 -1.83
C ARG A 339 -11.34 24.58 -1.91
N GLN A 340 -10.30 25.27 -1.43
CA GLN A 340 -8.94 24.72 -1.44
C GLN A 340 -8.78 23.59 -0.42
N GLN A 341 -9.47 23.71 0.71
CA GLN A 341 -9.48 22.68 1.75
C GLN A 341 -10.31 21.46 1.32
N ALA A 342 -11.34 21.60 0.50
CA ALA A 342 -12.15 20.47 0.03
C ALA A 342 -11.34 19.44 -0.77
N VAL A 343 -10.43 19.87 -1.65
CA VAL A 343 -9.59 18.93 -2.43
C VAL A 343 -8.66 18.12 -1.53
N ASN A 344 -7.95 18.77 -0.61
CA ASN A 344 -7.02 18.07 0.26
C ASN A 344 -7.75 17.25 1.34
N ALA A 345 -8.89 17.73 1.86
CA ALA A 345 -9.75 16.95 2.73
C ALA A 345 -10.32 15.72 2.01
N ASP A 346 -10.67 15.84 0.72
CA ASP A 346 -11.10 14.70 -0.10
C ASP A 346 -9.97 13.67 -0.24
N LYS A 347 -8.72 14.10 -0.45
CA LYS A 347 -7.57 13.18 -0.48
C LYS A 347 -7.44 12.36 0.80
N ILE A 348 -7.56 13.00 1.98
CA ILE A 348 -7.56 12.29 3.27
C ILE A 348 -8.73 11.31 3.33
N LEU A 349 -9.92 11.72 2.87
CA LEU A 349 -11.10 10.87 2.83
C LEU A 349 -10.89 9.65 1.91
N LYS A 350 -10.34 9.83 0.70
CA LYS A 350 -10.09 8.74 -0.26
C LYS A 350 -9.08 7.74 0.27
N VAL A 351 -7.98 8.21 0.87
CA VAL A 351 -7.03 7.31 1.55
C VAL A 351 -7.70 6.60 2.72
N SER A 352 -8.47 7.31 3.54
CA SER A 352 -9.19 6.70 4.68
C SER A 352 -10.17 5.62 4.22
N GLN A 353 -10.91 5.89 3.14
CA GLN A 353 -11.85 4.98 2.51
C GLN A 353 -11.15 3.76 1.91
N ALA A 354 -9.97 3.93 1.33
CA ALA A 354 -9.17 2.83 0.82
C ALA A 354 -8.71 1.89 1.94
N LEU A 355 -8.20 2.47 3.03
CA LEU A 355 -7.77 1.70 4.19
C LEU A 355 -8.95 0.99 4.87
N TYR A 356 -10.11 1.63 4.95
CA TYR A 356 -11.35 0.99 5.38
C TYR A 356 -11.74 -0.18 4.47
N THR A 357 -11.60 0.00 3.14
CA THR A 357 -11.91 -1.03 2.14
C THR A 357 -11.00 -2.25 2.28
N ALA A 358 -9.73 -2.04 2.62
CA ALA A 358 -8.73 -3.09 2.79
C ALA A 358 -8.96 -3.95 4.04
N GLN A 359 -9.69 -3.46 5.04
CA GLN A 359 -10.06 -4.26 6.21
C GLN A 359 -10.92 -5.47 5.83
N SER A 360 -10.82 -6.55 6.59
CA SER A 360 -11.67 -7.72 6.37
C SER A 360 -13.15 -7.40 6.59
N GLY A 361 -14.06 -8.17 5.98
CA GLY A 361 -15.49 -7.90 6.08
C GLY A 361 -16.04 -7.94 7.52
N LYS A 362 -15.41 -8.71 8.42
CA LYS A 362 -15.75 -8.72 9.85
C LYS A 362 -15.23 -7.47 10.57
N GLU A 363 -14.00 -7.06 10.28
CA GLU A 363 -13.38 -5.86 10.86
C GLU A 363 -14.08 -4.57 10.42
N ARG A 364 -14.51 -4.47 9.16
CA ARG A 364 -15.25 -3.29 8.64
C ARG A 364 -16.53 -2.96 9.41
N GLY A 365 -17.16 -3.96 10.04
CA GLY A 365 -18.35 -3.76 10.87
C GLY A 365 -18.04 -3.26 12.28
N GLN A 366 -16.82 -3.49 12.78
CA GLN A 366 -16.43 -3.28 14.17
C GLN A 366 -15.43 -2.13 14.33
N ASN A 367 -14.51 -1.95 13.38
CA ASN A 367 -13.46 -0.96 13.43
C ASN A 367 -13.68 0.11 12.34
N LYS A 368 -13.90 1.34 12.80
CA LYS A 368 -14.06 2.51 11.93
C LYS A 368 -12.93 3.53 12.13
N ALA A 369 -12.01 3.23 13.04
CA ALA A 369 -10.78 3.99 13.22
C ALA A 369 -9.78 3.59 12.13
N ILE A 370 -9.35 4.58 11.39
CA ILE A 370 -8.38 4.48 10.30
C ILE A 370 -7.14 5.25 10.69
N GLU A 371 -5.99 4.63 10.46
CA GLU A 371 -4.69 5.22 10.74
C GLU A 371 -3.91 5.33 9.43
N ILE A 372 -3.42 6.52 9.10
CA ILE A 372 -2.61 6.78 7.90
C ILE A 372 -1.21 7.19 8.37
N PRO A 373 -0.13 6.57 7.89
CA PRO A 373 1.22 7.03 8.20
C PRO A 373 1.44 8.48 7.74
N LEU A 374 1.74 9.38 8.69
CA LEU A 374 1.87 10.81 8.42
C LEU A 374 2.98 11.11 7.42
N ASP A 375 4.12 10.44 7.59
CA ASP A 375 5.30 10.63 6.75
C ASP A 375 5.05 10.21 5.30
N TRP A 376 4.42 9.05 5.11
CA TRP A 376 3.99 8.59 3.79
C TRP A 376 3.02 9.61 3.16
N TYR A 377 1.97 10.01 3.89
CA TYR A 377 0.97 10.95 3.36
C TYR A 377 1.58 12.30 2.97
N MET A 378 2.50 12.82 3.80
CA MET A 378 3.23 14.06 3.51
C MET A 378 4.07 13.94 2.25
N GLN A 379 4.74 12.81 2.02
CA GLN A 379 5.55 12.59 0.82
C GLN A 379 4.68 12.57 -0.44
N GLN A 380 3.49 11.97 -0.38
CA GLN A 380 2.57 11.91 -1.52
C GLN A 380 1.94 13.27 -1.85
N VAL A 381 1.51 14.04 -0.84
CA VAL A 381 0.75 15.28 -1.05
C VAL A 381 1.64 16.52 -1.15
N TYR A 382 2.79 16.51 -0.46
CA TYR A 382 3.73 17.62 -0.40
C TYR A 382 5.12 17.14 -0.81
N PRO A 383 5.43 17.05 -2.12
CA PRO A 383 6.74 16.62 -2.60
C PRO A 383 7.92 17.43 -2.03
N SER A 384 7.67 18.67 -1.60
CA SER A 384 8.63 19.51 -0.88
C SER A 384 9.08 18.92 0.47
N THR A 385 8.42 17.91 1.01
CA THR A 385 8.82 17.22 2.24
C THR A 385 9.84 16.10 2.01
N VAL A 386 10.13 15.77 0.75
CA VAL A 386 11.16 14.80 0.35
C VAL A 386 12.52 15.47 0.37
N LYS A 387 13.56 14.73 0.82
CA LYS A 387 14.96 15.18 0.79
C LYS A 387 15.39 15.45 -0.65
N GLN A 388 16.08 16.55 -0.85
CA GLN A 388 16.77 16.86 -2.11
C GLN A 388 18.27 16.65 -1.93
N ASP A 389 18.94 16.18 -2.99
CA ASP A 389 20.39 16.03 -3.04
C ASP A 389 21.07 17.40 -3.19
N ASN A 390 21.01 18.19 -2.12
CA ASN A 390 21.61 19.51 -2.05
C ASN A 390 22.94 19.45 -1.25
N ALA A 391 23.98 20.10 -1.76
CA ALA A 391 25.33 20.11 -1.18
C ALA A 391 25.42 20.71 0.24
N ASP A 392 24.44 21.49 0.68
CA ASP A 392 24.38 22.12 2.01
C ASP A 392 23.41 21.38 2.94
N LYS A 393 23.93 20.37 3.65
CA LYS A 393 23.18 19.50 4.58
C LYS A 393 22.41 20.28 5.65
N ALA A 394 22.91 21.44 6.09
CA ALA A 394 22.28 22.24 7.15
C ALA A 394 21.06 23.02 6.63
N LYS A 395 21.19 23.65 5.45
CA LYS A 395 20.05 24.32 4.79
C LYS A 395 18.96 23.33 4.42
N GLU A 396 19.34 22.17 3.90
CA GLU A 396 18.39 21.12 3.54
C GLU A 396 17.61 20.60 4.75
N LYS A 397 18.29 20.39 5.89
CA LYS A 397 17.64 20.03 7.16
C LYS A 397 16.62 21.07 7.61
N ASN A 398 16.94 22.36 7.52
CA ASN A 398 16.03 23.44 7.90
C ASN A 398 14.83 23.56 6.93
N ARG A 399 15.07 23.42 5.62
CA ARG A 399 14.01 23.38 4.60
C ARG A 399 13.00 22.27 4.88
N LEU A 400 13.48 21.05 5.13
CA LEU A 400 12.64 19.89 5.45
C LEU A 400 11.85 20.06 6.75
N LYS A 401 12.48 20.61 7.78
CA LYS A 401 11.80 20.90 9.06
C LYS A 401 10.63 21.86 8.85
N ASN A 402 10.84 22.93 8.08
CA ASN A 402 9.80 23.91 7.78
C ASN A 402 8.71 23.32 6.88
N ALA A 403 9.08 22.56 5.84
CA ALA A 403 8.14 21.89 4.95
C ALA A 403 7.23 20.91 5.72
N ARG A 404 7.79 20.08 6.61
CA ARG A 404 7.01 19.14 7.43
C ARG A 404 6.13 19.85 8.45
N LYS A 405 6.60 20.96 9.05
CA LYS A 405 5.78 21.80 9.94
C LYS A 405 4.57 22.37 9.19
N PHE A 406 4.80 22.91 7.99
CA PHE A 406 3.74 23.45 7.14
C PHE A 406 2.75 22.36 6.72
N ALA A 407 3.25 21.22 6.22
CA ALA A 407 2.42 20.09 5.81
C ALA A 407 1.55 19.58 6.98
N ARG A 408 2.12 19.43 8.17
CA ARG A 408 1.35 19.02 9.36
C ARG A 408 0.26 20.03 9.75
N ALA A 409 0.53 21.32 9.65
CA ALA A 409 -0.48 22.36 9.90
C ALA A 409 -1.61 22.28 8.86
N SER A 410 -1.25 22.17 7.58
CA SER A 410 -2.24 22.02 6.49
C SER A 410 -3.08 20.76 6.67
N ILE A 411 -2.48 19.62 7.01
CA ILE A 411 -3.21 18.36 7.26
C ILE A 411 -4.20 18.51 8.42
N ASN A 412 -3.82 19.21 9.49
CA ASN A 412 -4.74 19.49 10.59
C ASN A 412 -5.93 20.36 10.15
N ASP A 413 -5.69 21.37 9.32
CA ASP A 413 -6.75 22.21 8.76
C ASP A 413 -7.68 21.39 7.84
N ASP A 414 -7.11 20.53 7.00
CA ASP A 414 -7.88 19.64 6.10
C ASP A 414 -8.71 18.62 6.90
N LEU A 415 -8.16 18.08 8.00
CA LEU A 415 -8.91 17.23 8.93
C LEU A 415 -10.04 17.99 9.63
N GLU A 416 -9.83 19.25 10.01
CA GLU A 416 -10.86 20.11 10.59
C GLU A 416 -12.01 20.33 9.60
N THR A 417 -11.70 20.64 8.34
CA THR A 417 -12.69 20.74 7.27
C THR A 417 -13.47 19.44 7.11
N LEU A 418 -12.78 18.28 7.05
CA LEU A 418 -13.43 16.98 6.92
C LEU A 418 -14.35 16.67 8.11
N PHE A 419 -13.91 16.99 9.32
CA PHE A 419 -14.69 16.80 10.55
C PHE A 419 -15.90 17.72 10.59
N ASN A 420 -15.80 18.97 10.15
CA ASN A 420 -16.93 19.91 10.13
C ASN A 420 -17.82 19.78 8.89
N SER A 421 -17.56 18.76 8.05
CA SER A 421 -18.34 18.48 6.86
C SER A 421 -19.44 17.46 7.11
N SER A 422 -20.60 17.72 6.51
CA SER A 422 -21.72 16.80 6.46
C SER A 422 -22.34 16.80 5.06
N VAL A 423 -22.98 15.69 4.72
CA VAL A 423 -23.59 15.46 3.41
C VAL A 423 -24.97 14.85 3.59
N SER A 424 -25.95 15.41 2.89
CA SER A 424 -27.28 14.82 2.69
C SER A 424 -27.54 14.64 1.21
N TRP A 425 -28.25 13.56 0.87
CA TRP A 425 -28.50 13.21 -0.52
C TRP A 425 -29.68 12.30 -0.75
N THR A 426 -30.11 12.26 -2.01
CA THR A 426 -31.13 11.33 -2.47
C THR A 426 -30.57 10.46 -3.58
N GLU A 427 -30.68 9.14 -3.43
CA GLU A 427 -30.17 8.18 -4.41
C GLU A 427 -31.24 7.16 -4.79
N CYS A 428 -31.44 6.98 -6.10
CA CYS A 428 -32.28 5.92 -6.65
C CYS A 428 -31.43 4.68 -6.93
N ARG A 429 -31.48 3.69 -6.04
CA ARG A 429 -30.76 2.43 -6.26
C ARG A 429 -31.70 1.37 -6.83
N ASN A 430 -31.33 0.78 -7.98
CA ASN A 430 -32.05 -0.31 -8.65
C ASN A 430 -33.50 0.00 -9.07
N GLY A 431 -33.80 1.26 -9.40
CA GLY A 431 -35.01 1.64 -10.14
C GLY A 431 -36.35 1.44 -9.43
N SER A 432 -36.39 1.12 -8.13
CA SER A 432 -37.66 0.89 -7.44
C SER A 432 -37.99 1.84 -6.29
N LYS A 433 -37.01 2.48 -5.62
CA LYS A 433 -37.28 3.50 -4.57
C LYS A 433 -36.12 4.49 -4.46
N THR A 434 -36.43 5.79 -4.41
CA THR A 434 -35.50 6.83 -3.95
C THR A 434 -35.27 6.60 -2.46
N LYS A 435 -34.00 6.51 -2.04
CA LYS A 435 -33.63 6.50 -0.63
C LYS A 435 -33.06 7.86 -0.28
N ASP A 436 -33.61 8.45 0.78
CA ASP A 436 -33.13 9.69 1.33
C ASP A 436 -32.07 9.39 2.39
N TYR A 437 -30.98 10.12 2.31
CA TYR A 437 -29.89 10.12 3.25
C TYR A 437 -29.85 11.51 3.88
N HIS A 438 -30.13 11.55 5.18
CA HIS A 438 -30.15 12.79 5.95
C HIS A 438 -28.76 13.39 6.11
N ASP A 439 -28.63 14.52 6.81
CA ASP A 439 -27.35 15.18 7.06
C ASP A 439 -26.44 14.26 7.89
N TYR A 440 -25.57 13.52 7.21
CA TYR A 440 -24.60 12.63 7.82
C TYR A 440 -23.25 13.32 7.87
N ARG A 441 -22.63 13.31 9.06
CA ARG A 441 -21.25 13.73 9.23
C ARG A 441 -20.32 12.72 8.55
N ILE A 442 -19.26 13.21 7.91
CA ILE A 442 -18.33 12.34 7.18
C ILE A 442 -17.44 11.55 8.16
N ILE A 443 -16.85 12.26 9.13
CA ILE A 443 -16.02 11.69 10.19
C ILE A 443 -16.46 12.27 11.55
N ASP A 444 -16.33 11.51 12.62
CA ASP A 444 -16.67 11.91 14.01
C ASP A 444 -15.45 11.87 14.95
N GLY A 445 -14.27 11.53 14.43
CA GLY A 445 -13.00 11.61 15.14
C GLY A 445 -11.84 11.96 14.20
N LYS A 446 -10.92 12.81 14.66
CA LYS A 446 -9.71 13.21 13.93
C LYS A 446 -8.53 13.46 14.88
N GLY A 447 -7.31 13.27 14.41
CA GLY A 447 -6.12 13.70 15.13
C GLY A 447 -4.82 13.29 14.43
N ILE A 448 -3.70 13.83 14.91
CA ILE A 448 -2.36 13.38 14.54
C ILE A 448 -1.62 12.96 15.81
N GLU A 449 -1.36 11.67 15.96
CA GLU A 449 -0.76 11.09 17.17
C GLU A 449 0.31 10.07 16.78
N ASN A 450 1.48 10.11 17.42
CA ASN A 450 2.58 9.15 17.23
C ASN A 450 2.99 8.93 15.76
N GLY A 451 2.93 9.98 14.93
CA GLY A 451 3.28 9.88 13.50
C GLY A 451 2.18 9.28 12.62
N LEU A 452 0.96 9.12 13.14
CA LEU A 452 -0.20 8.62 12.42
C LEU A 452 -1.28 9.70 12.36
N ILE A 453 -1.89 9.87 11.20
CA ILE A 453 -3.16 10.58 11.04
C ILE A 453 -4.26 9.59 11.42
N LYS A 454 -5.04 9.92 12.45
CA LYS A 454 -6.16 9.12 12.93
C LYS A 454 -7.47 9.74 12.45
N VAL A 455 -8.32 8.94 11.83
CA VAL A 455 -9.64 9.33 11.34
C VAL A 455 -10.65 8.29 11.79
N HIS A 456 -11.80 8.70 12.34
CA HIS A 456 -12.90 7.79 12.66
C HIS A 456 -14.07 8.05 11.69
N ILE A 457 -14.38 7.05 10.87
CA ILE A 457 -15.49 7.10 9.90
C ILE A 457 -16.81 6.89 10.64
N THR A 458 -17.83 7.69 10.33
CA THR A 458 -19.13 7.53 10.98
C THR A 458 -19.83 6.23 10.59
N ASP A 459 -20.67 5.72 11.49
CA ASP A 459 -21.46 4.49 11.27
C ASP A 459 -22.30 4.55 10.01
N ALA A 460 -22.93 5.70 9.75
CA ALA A 460 -23.78 5.90 8.58
C ALA A 460 -22.97 5.79 7.28
N LEU A 461 -21.77 6.38 7.26
CA LEU A 461 -20.91 6.37 6.08
C LEU A 461 -20.26 4.99 5.88
N ALA A 462 -19.85 4.32 6.96
CA ALA A 462 -19.34 2.94 6.90
C ALA A 462 -20.40 1.97 6.34
N GLN A 463 -21.66 2.07 6.80
CA GLN A 463 -22.77 1.29 6.25
C GLN A 463 -23.01 1.61 4.77
N TYR A 464 -22.88 2.88 4.38
CA TYR A 464 -22.96 3.28 2.97
C TYR A 464 -21.85 2.63 2.14
N PHE A 465 -20.59 2.70 2.57
CA PHE A 465 -19.44 2.09 1.88
C PHE A 465 -19.59 0.59 1.68
N ASN A 466 -20.07 -0.14 2.69
CA ASN A 466 -20.30 -1.58 2.57
C ASN A 466 -21.33 -1.95 1.49
N SER A 467 -22.17 -0.99 1.10
CA SER A 467 -23.12 -1.15 0.02
C SER A 467 -22.55 -0.72 -1.35
N CYS A 468 -21.41 -0.05 -1.41
CA CYS A 468 -20.88 0.55 -2.63
C CYS A 468 -20.11 -0.45 -3.51
N PRO A 469 -20.09 -0.27 -4.85
CA PRO A 469 -19.19 -1.03 -5.72
C PRO A 469 -17.71 -0.75 -5.41
N LEU A 470 -16.86 -1.75 -5.65
CA LEU A 470 -15.41 -1.59 -5.58
C LEU A 470 -14.90 -0.89 -6.85
N THR A 471 -14.05 0.12 -6.68
CA THR A 471 -13.25 0.79 -7.71
C THR A 471 -11.81 0.97 -7.22
N TYR A 472 -11.00 1.73 -7.95
CA TYR A 472 -9.64 2.08 -7.57
C TYR A 472 -9.37 3.58 -7.63
N PHE A 473 -8.50 4.06 -6.75
CA PHE A 473 -8.04 5.44 -6.63
C PHE A 473 -6.52 5.52 -6.88
N PRO A 474 -6.06 6.17 -7.96
CA PRO A 474 -4.64 6.35 -8.23
C PRO A 474 -3.94 7.17 -7.15
N ILE A 475 -2.83 6.66 -6.60
CA ILE A 475 -2.04 7.38 -5.58
C ILE A 475 -1.46 8.67 -6.16
N ALA A 476 -1.12 8.67 -7.44
CA ALA A 476 -0.66 9.85 -8.18
C ALA A 476 -1.62 11.07 -8.08
N LEU A 477 -2.93 10.87 -7.83
CA LEU A 477 -3.85 11.98 -7.60
C LEU A 477 -3.53 12.78 -6.33
N LEU A 478 -2.83 12.19 -5.36
CA LEU A 478 -2.44 12.85 -4.13
C LEU A 478 -1.45 13.99 -4.37
N SER A 479 -0.57 13.88 -5.38
CA SER A 479 0.46 14.88 -5.69
C SER A 479 -0.09 16.13 -6.37
N ILE A 480 -1.28 16.05 -6.98
CA ILE A 480 -1.89 17.20 -7.66
C ILE A 480 -2.16 18.32 -6.66
N SER A 481 -1.60 19.50 -6.90
CA SER A 481 -1.81 20.65 -6.01
C SER A 481 -3.29 21.03 -5.89
N SER A 482 -3.73 21.40 -4.68
CA SER A 482 -5.08 21.97 -4.44
C SER A 482 -5.33 23.30 -5.18
N ARG A 483 -4.28 23.92 -5.72
CA ARG A 483 -4.38 25.09 -6.63
C ARG A 483 -4.91 24.71 -8.02
N ASN A 484 -4.85 23.43 -8.39
CA ASN A 484 -5.35 22.88 -9.64
C ASN A 484 -6.53 21.92 -9.39
N PRO A 485 -7.66 22.41 -8.83
CA PRO A 485 -8.79 21.56 -8.44
C PRO A 485 -9.42 20.84 -9.64
N ASN A 486 -9.41 21.46 -10.83
CA ASN A 486 -9.95 20.86 -12.06
C ASN A 486 -9.16 19.60 -12.45
N ALA A 487 -7.82 19.65 -12.43
CA ALA A 487 -7.00 18.48 -12.73
C ALA A 487 -7.33 17.33 -11.76
N TYR A 488 -7.36 17.58 -10.46
CA TYR A 488 -7.73 16.56 -9.46
C TYR A 488 -9.10 15.94 -9.73
N ARG A 489 -10.11 16.77 -10.00
CA ARG A 489 -11.49 16.34 -10.27
C ARG A 489 -11.60 15.50 -11.53
N ILE A 490 -10.93 15.91 -12.61
CA ILE A 490 -10.90 15.18 -13.89
C ILE A 490 -10.20 13.84 -13.70
N GLY A 491 -9.04 13.82 -13.04
CA GLY A 491 -8.32 12.56 -12.79
C GLY A 491 -9.10 11.60 -11.90
N ASN A 492 -9.79 12.10 -10.87
CA ASN A 492 -10.69 11.30 -10.04
C ASN A 492 -11.88 10.75 -10.86
N LEU A 493 -12.46 11.57 -11.75
CA LEU A 493 -13.52 11.13 -12.68
C LEU A 493 -13.03 10.02 -13.61
N PHE A 494 -11.84 10.19 -14.20
CA PHE A 494 -11.23 9.21 -15.11
C PHE A 494 -10.96 7.90 -14.40
N ALA A 495 -10.37 7.93 -13.20
CA ALA A 495 -10.15 6.74 -12.40
C ALA A 495 -11.46 5.97 -12.12
N GLN A 496 -12.49 6.66 -11.65
CA GLN A 496 -13.78 6.04 -11.36
C GLN A 496 -14.41 5.40 -12.60
N HIS A 497 -14.32 6.11 -13.73
CA HIS A 497 -14.88 5.67 -14.99
C HIS A 497 -14.13 4.48 -15.60
N ALA A 498 -12.79 4.51 -15.58
CA ALA A 498 -11.93 3.49 -16.14
C ALA A 498 -12.00 2.18 -15.34
N TYR A 499 -12.05 2.27 -14.01
CA TYR A 499 -12.04 1.11 -13.14
C TYR A 499 -13.42 0.51 -12.87
N MET A 500 -14.51 1.15 -13.34
CA MET A 500 -15.83 0.56 -13.22
C MET A 500 -15.97 -0.65 -14.16
N VAL A 501 -16.08 -1.86 -13.58
CA VAL A 501 -16.21 -3.13 -14.31
C VAL A 501 -17.31 -3.10 -15.38
N THR A 502 -18.41 -2.39 -15.12
CA THR A 502 -19.50 -2.24 -16.09
C THR A 502 -19.04 -1.52 -17.37
N ASN A 503 -18.25 -0.44 -17.25
CA ASN A 503 -17.72 0.31 -18.39
C ASN A 503 -16.69 -0.50 -19.16
N ILE A 504 -15.83 -1.24 -18.44
CA ILE A 504 -14.86 -2.16 -19.06
C ILE A 504 -15.59 -3.21 -19.91
N VAL A 505 -16.67 -3.78 -19.39
CA VAL A 505 -17.49 -4.77 -20.11
C VAL A 505 -18.17 -4.18 -21.34
N TYR A 506 -18.61 -2.92 -21.28
CA TYR A 506 -19.23 -2.22 -22.41
C TYR A 506 -18.25 -1.52 -23.35
N GLN A 507 -16.93 -1.64 -23.09
CA GLN A 507 -15.87 -1.00 -23.89
C GLN A 507 -16.01 0.53 -23.95
N THR A 508 -16.39 1.11 -22.82
CA THR A 508 -16.50 2.56 -22.66
C THR A 508 -15.72 3.00 -21.44
N ALA A 509 -14.60 2.36 -21.10
CA ALA A 509 -13.85 2.67 -19.88
C ALA A 509 -12.81 3.78 -20.11
N ASP A 510 -12.32 3.89 -21.34
CA ASP A 510 -11.18 4.67 -21.80
C ASP A 510 -11.54 6.03 -22.41
N HIS A 511 -12.84 6.34 -22.52
CA HIS A 511 -13.27 7.59 -23.16
C HIS A 511 -14.52 8.20 -22.53
N LEU A 512 -14.55 9.52 -22.46
CA LEU A 512 -15.67 10.31 -21.93
C LEU A 512 -15.97 11.49 -22.85
N LYS A 513 -17.24 11.89 -22.94
CA LYS A 513 -17.61 13.12 -23.65
C LYS A 513 -17.02 14.35 -22.96
N VAL A 514 -16.55 15.32 -23.73
CA VAL A 514 -16.08 16.62 -23.23
C VAL A 514 -17.14 17.27 -22.34
N GLU A 515 -18.42 17.23 -22.74
CA GLU A 515 -19.52 17.71 -21.91
C GLU A 515 -19.53 17.10 -20.50
N THR A 516 -19.35 15.78 -20.40
CA THR A 516 -19.36 15.07 -19.11
C THR A 516 -18.17 15.47 -18.26
N VAL A 517 -17.00 15.68 -18.87
CA VAL A 517 -15.81 16.17 -18.16
C VAL A 517 -16.05 17.58 -17.65
N LEU A 518 -16.51 18.50 -18.49
CA LEU A 518 -16.77 19.90 -18.13
C LEU A 518 -17.79 20.05 -16.99
N GLN A 519 -18.82 19.20 -16.93
CA GLN A 519 -19.80 19.17 -15.83
C GLN A 519 -19.19 18.90 -14.46
N ASN A 520 -17.97 18.34 -14.38
CA ASN A 520 -17.26 18.03 -13.14
C ASN A 520 -16.09 19.00 -12.87
N THR A 521 -16.07 20.15 -13.56
CA THR A 521 -15.05 21.21 -13.39
C THR A 521 -15.67 22.52 -12.92
N ASP A 522 -14.83 23.44 -12.43
CA ASP A 522 -15.23 24.82 -12.12
C ASP A 522 -15.14 25.76 -13.34
N LEU A 523 -14.84 25.24 -14.53
CA LEU A 523 -14.69 26.06 -15.75
C LEU A 523 -16.00 26.76 -16.12
N PRO A 524 -15.95 27.98 -16.70
CA PRO A 524 -17.16 28.71 -17.11
C PRO A 524 -17.99 27.88 -18.08
N SER A 525 -19.32 27.94 -17.94
CA SER A 525 -20.20 27.34 -18.96
C SER A 525 -20.26 28.23 -20.19
N TYR A 526 -20.55 27.66 -21.36
CA TYR A 526 -20.66 28.45 -22.59
C TYR A 526 -21.74 29.53 -22.52
N GLU A 527 -22.85 29.25 -21.83
CA GLU A 527 -23.92 30.23 -21.60
C GLU A 527 -23.51 31.37 -20.66
N GLU A 528 -22.67 31.10 -19.65
CA GLU A 528 -22.04 32.14 -18.81
C GLU A 528 -21.15 33.06 -19.66
N LEU A 529 -20.39 32.50 -20.62
CA LEU A 529 -19.54 33.29 -21.52
C LEU A 529 -20.36 34.13 -22.50
N LYS A 530 -21.47 33.59 -23.03
CA LYS A 530 -22.42 34.35 -23.89
C LYS A 530 -23.02 35.54 -23.14
N THR A 531 -23.45 35.33 -21.90
CA THR A 531 -24.14 36.35 -21.10
C THR A 531 -23.19 37.47 -20.66
N ALA A 532 -21.89 37.17 -20.48
CA ALA A 532 -20.88 38.15 -20.08
C ALA A 532 -20.52 39.21 -21.15
N GLY A 533 -20.92 39.01 -22.41
CA GLY A 533 -20.93 40.04 -23.47
C GLY A 533 -19.56 40.56 -23.96
N LYS A 534 -19.27 40.37 -25.26
CA LYS A 534 -18.54 41.27 -26.19
C LYS A 534 -17.89 40.46 -27.33
N GLU A 535 -18.45 40.65 -28.53
CA GLU A 535 -17.96 40.53 -29.92
C GLU A 535 -17.06 39.37 -30.39
N ASP A 536 -16.34 38.64 -29.53
CA ASP A 536 -15.51 37.48 -29.92
C ASP A 536 -15.76 36.27 -29.00
N ILE A 537 -16.93 35.64 -29.16
CA ILE A 537 -17.28 34.44 -28.38
C ILE A 537 -16.44 33.22 -28.80
N SER A 538 -16.03 33.14 -30.08
CA SER A 538 -15.25 32.02 -30.63
C SER A 538 -13.87 31.90 -29.98
N ARG A 539 -13.09 32.98 -29.89
CA ARG A 539 -11.79 32.96 -29.18
C ARG A 539 -11.92 32.76 -27.68
N LYS A 540 -12.98 33.32 -27.07
CA LYS A 540 -13.17 33.27 -25.62
C LYS A 540 -13.47 31.88 -25.09
N TRP A 541 -14.18 31.01 -25.82
CA TRP A 541 -14.45 29.66 -25.30
C TRP A 541 -13.20 28.76 -25.38
N GLU A 542 -12.37 28.93 -26.41
CA GLU A 542 -11.08 28.24 -26.51
C GLU A 542 -10.19 28.61 -25.31
N GLU A 543 -9.91 29.91 -25.12
CA GLU A 543 -9.03 30.41 -24.06
C GLU A 543 -9.54 30.15 -22.64
N ARG A 544 -10.87 30.06 -22.44
CA ARG A 544 -11.49 29.99 -21.09
C ARG A 544 -12.03 28.61 -20.72
N ILE A 545 -12.21 27.73 -21.70
CA ILE A 545 -12.76 26.38 -21.49
C ILE A 545 -11.82 25.32 -22.07
N LYS A 546 -11.43 25.44 -23.35
CA LYS A 546 -10.59 24.42 -24.00
C LYS A 546 -9.18 24.41 -23.42
N ASP A 547 -8.44 25.51 -23.52
CA ASP A 547 -7.04 25.56 -23.07
C ASP A 547 -6.88 25.23 -21.58
N PRO A 548 -7.76 25.72 -20.67
CA PRO A 548 -7.67 25.32 -19.26
C PRO A 548 -8.04 23.85 -18.99
N LEU A 549 -8.90 23.25 -19.83
CA LEU A 549 -9.19 21.82 -19.75
C LEU A 549 -7.96 21.02 -20.19
N GLU A 550 -7.35 21.38 -21.33
CA GLU A 550 -6.17 20.73 -21.86
C GLU A 550 -4.97 20.87 -20.91
N GLU A 551 -4.74 22.05 -20.31
CA GLU A 551 -3.70 22.19 -19.28
C GLU A 551 -4.00 21.31 -18.06
N SER A 552 -5.27 21.11 -17.70
CA SER A 552 -5.62 20.18 -16.62
C SER A 552 -5.30 18.72 -16.97
N LEU A 553 -5.50 18.32 -18.22
CA LEU A 553 -5.12 16.99 -18.74
C LEU A 553 -3.60 16.84 -18.80
N GLU A 554 -2.88 17.89 -19.20
CA GLU A 554 -1.42 17.93 -19.18
C GLU A 554 -0.85 17.80 -17.77
N ILE A 555 -1.50 18.42 -16.78
CA ILE A 555 -1.13 18.21 -15.37
C ILE A 555 -1.31 16.74 -14.98
N LEU A 556 -2.40 16.08 -15.40
CA LEU A 556 -2.60 14.65 -15.11
C LEU A 556 -1.50 13.78 -15.71
N ARG A 557 -1.07 14.09 -16.94
CA ARG A 557 0.03 13.40 -17.61
C ARG A 557 1.37 13.63 -16.90
N ARG A 558 1.70 14.90 -16.59
CA ARG A 558 2.94 15.27 -15.88
C ARG A 558 3.04 14.66 -14.47
N GLN A 559 1.90 14.35 -13.84
CA GLN A 559 1.83 13.71 -12.52
C GLN A 559 1.62 12.20 -12.59
N GLU A 560 1.73 11.58 -13.77
CA GLU A 560 1.63 10.12 -13.95
C GLU A 560 0.31 9.54 -13.44
N VAL A 561 -0.78 10.30 -13.58
CA VAL A 561 -2.15 9.78 -13.35
C VAL A 561 -2.65 9.07 -14.61
N ILE A 562 -2.31 9.63 -15.78
CA ILE A 562 -2.56 9.07 -17.10
C ILE A 562 -1.25 9.05 -17.88
N ASP A 563 -1.10 8.05 -18.76
CA ASP A 563 0.05 7.97 -19.66
C ASP A 563 -0.13 8.92 -20.86
N ASP A 564 -1.36 8.99 -21.39
CA ASP A 564 -1.66 9.79 -22.58
C ASP A 564 -3.14 10.17 -22.66
N TRP A 565 -3.45 11.19 -23.48
CA TRP A 565 -4.81 11.61 -23.81
C TRP A 565 -4.91 12.19 -25.24
N TYR A 566 -6.06 12.03 -25.88
CA TYR A 566 -6.35 12.60 -27.19
C TYR A 566 -7.86 12.72 -27.43
N TYR A 567 -8.26 13.55 -28.39
CA TYR A 567 -9.66 13.61 -28.81
C TYR A 567 -10.03 12.42 -29.67
N CYS A 568 -11.21 11.84 -29.45
CA CYS A 568 -11.73 10.70 -30.19
C CYS A 568 -13.21 10.84 -30.58
N LYS A 569 -13.61 10.09 -31.60
CA LYS A 569 -15.01 9.94 -32.06
C LYS A 569 -15.76 9.01 -31.11
N VAL A 570 -17.09 8.94 -31.23
CA VAL A 570 -18.03 8.16 -30.37
C VAL A 570 -17.65 6.67 -30.14
N LYS A 571 -16.76 6.11 -30.96
CA LYS A 571 -16.28 4.72 -30.88
C LYS A 571 -14.83 4.58 -30.38
N GLY A 572 -14.23 5.63 -29.85
CA GLY A 572 -12.83 5.65 -29.39
C GLY A 572 -11.79 5.78 -30.51
N GLU A 573 -12.21 6.00 -31.76
CA GLU A 573 -11.29 6.25 -32.87
C GLU A 573 -10.64 7.64 -32.72
N PRO A 574 -9.30 7.76 -32.70
CA PRO A 574 -8.61 9.05 -32.58
C PRO A 574 -9.02 10.03 -33.68
N LEU A 575 -9.20 11.30 -33.32
CA LEU A 575 -9.30 12.37 -34.32
C LEU A 575 -7.90 12.65 -34.89
N THR A 576 -7.83 12.97 -36.17
CA THR A 576 -6.60 13.55 -36.75
C THR A 576 -6.40 14.97 -36.26
N ASP A 577 -5.20 15.52 -36.37
CA ASP A 577 -4.89 16.90 -35.95
C ASP A 577 -5.81 17.94 -36.63
N GLU A 578 -6.15 17.70 -37.91
CA GLU A 578 -7.10 18.52 -38.67
C GLU A 578 -8.52 18.41 -38.10
N GLU A 579 -8.97 17.21 -37.74
CA GLU A 579 -10.29 16.98 -37.13
C GLU A 579 -10.36 17.52 -35.69
N ALA A 580 -9.25 17.49 -34.94
CA ALA A 580 -9.13 18.01 -33.58
C ALA A 580 -9.07 19.54 -33.52
N THR A 581 -9.14 20.21 -34.67
CA THR A 581 -9.32 21.67 -34.78
C THR A 581 -10.81 22.00 -34.82
N PHE A 582 -11.41 22.14 -33.64
CA PHE A 582 -12.84 22.46 -33.51
C PHE A 582 -13.14 23.89 -33.97
N THR A 583 -14.12 24.05 -34.86
CA THR A 583 -14.54 25.39 -35.35
C THR A 583 -15.66 26.01 -34.53
N SER A 584 -16.32 25.22 -33.69
CA SER A 584 -17.43 25.64 -32.83
C SER A 584 -17.41 24.93 -31.48
N TYR A 585 -17.99 25.57 -30.47
CA TYR A 585 -18.13 24.98 -29.14
C TYR A 585 -19.00 23.73 -29.15
N GLU A 586 -20.03 23.68 -30.00
CA GLU A 586 -20.93 22.53 -30.13
C GLU A 586 -20.18 21.28 -30.60
N GLN A 587 -19.29 21.42 -31.60
CA GLN A 587 -18.43 20.33 -32.05
C GLN A 587 -17.47 19.87 -30.94
N TYR A 588 -16.86 20.83 -30.24
CA TYR A 588 -15.95 20.55 -29.13
C TYR A 588 -16.66 19.81 -27.98
N ARG A 589 -17.85 20.27 -27.59
CA ARG A 589 -18.68 19.67 -26.54
C ARG A 589 -19.04 18.21 -26.83
N ASP A 590 -19.35 17.91 -28.10
CA ASP A 590 -19.75 16.58 -28.55
C ASP A 590 -18.58 15.63 -28.77
N ALA A 591 -17.35 16.14 -28.83
CA ALA A 591 -16.14 15.33 -28.90
C ALA A 591 -15.97 14.47 -27.63
N GLN A 592 -15.18 13.40 -27.76
CA GLN A 592 -14.76 12.59 -26.62
C GLN A 592 -13.28 12.78 -26.35
N ILE A 593 -12.90 12.65 -25.08
CA ILE A 593 -11.53 12.57 -24.62
C ILE A 593 -11.27 11.10 -24.35
N CYS A 594 -10.34 10.52 -25.10
CA CYS A 594 -9.77 9.21 -24.86
C CYS A 594 -8.52 9.37 -23.99
N TYR A 595 -8.30 8.45 -23.05
CA TYR A 595 -7.19 8.51 -22.11
C TYR A 595 -6.72 7.10 -21.72
N VAL A 596 -5.44 7.02 -21.34
CA VAL A 596 -4.82 5.78 -20.86
C VAL A 596 -4.43 5.98 -19.40
N MET A 597 -5.06 5.22 -18.49
CA MET A 597 -4.71 5.27 -17.06
C MET A 597 -3.29 4.74 -16.84
N HIS A 598 -2.50 5.46 -16.05
CA HIS A 598 -1.17 4.99 -15.67
C HIS A 598 -1.26 3.77 -14.74
N ASN A 599 -0.45 2.75 -15.02
CA ASN A 599 -0.38 1.50 -14.24
C ASN A 599 -1.76 0.91 -13.86
N PRO A 600 -2.62 0.56 -14.85
CA PRO A 600 -4.00 0.17 -14.59
C PRO A 600 -4.09 -1.15 -13.82
N VAL A 601 -5.09 -1.28 -12.95
CA VAL A 601 -5.35 -2.50 -12.18
C VAL A 601 -5.92 -3.62 -13.06
N ASP A 602 -5.34 -4.82 -12.95
CA ASP A 602 -5.90 -6.01 -13.60
C ASP A 602 -7.21 -6.43 -12.92
N ASN A 603 -8.30 -6.31 -13.68
CA ASN A 603 -9.66 -6.64 -13.26
C ASN A 603 -10.25 -7.83 -14.06
N ALA A 604 -9.42 -8.65 -14.72
CA ALA A 604 -9.86 -9.69 -15.64
C ALA A 604 -10.90 -10.65 -15.03
N GLU A 605 -10.69 -11.10 -13.79
CA GLU A 605 -11.62 -12.02 -13.11
C GLU A 605 -12.99 -11.37 -12.86
N ALA A 606 -13.01 -10.13 -12.36
CA ALA A 606 -14.24 -9.39 -12.10
C ALA A 606 -15.03 -9.12 -13.40
N VAL A 607 -14.32 -8.80 -14.49
CA VAL A 607 -14.89 -8.61 -15.82
C VAL A 607 -15.52 -9.90 -16.34
N MET A 608 -14.85 -11.05 -16.20
CA MET A 608 -15.38 -12.35 -16.61
C MET A 608 -16.67 -12.71 -15.85
N LYS A 609 -16.65 -12.59 -14.53
CA LYS A 609 -17.82 -12.84 -13.68
C LYS A 609 -19.00 -11.93 -14.06
N LYS A 610 -18.74 -10.67 -14.40
CA LYS A 610 -19.78 -9.73 -14.83
C LYS A 610 -20.35 -10.08 -16.20
N LYS A 611 -19.51 -10.47 -17.17
CA LYS A 611 -19.94 -10.96 -18.49
C LYS A 611 -20.85 -12.18 -18.37
N GLU A 612 -20.50 -13.12 -17.49
CA GLU A 612 -21.34 -14.28 -17.19
C GLU A 612 -22.70 -13.89 -16.60
N GLN A 613 -22.72 -12.99 -15.60
CA GLN A 613 -23.96 -12.47 -15.02
C GLN A 613 -24.86 -11.78 -16.06
N ILE A 614 -24.28 -10.97 -16.95
CA ILE A 614 -25.04 -10.32 -18.04
C ILE A 614 -25.61 -11.38 -19.00
N SER A 615 -24.83 -12.40 -19.36
CA SER A 615 -25.27 -13.46 -20.26
C SER A 615 -26.44 -14.28 -19.66
N THR A 616 -26.36 -14.62 -18.37
CA THR A 616 -27.42 -15.36 -17.67
C THR A 616 -28.67 -14.52 -17.49
N ALA A 617 -28.54 -13.23 -17.16
CA ALA A 617 -29.65 -12.28 -17.08
C ALA A 617 -30.35 -12.11 -18.44
N ARG A 618 -29.59 -11.98 -19.54
CA ARG A 618 -30.13 -11.91 -20.90
C ARG A 618 -30.88 -13.19 -21.28
N LYS A 619 -30.33 -14.38 -20.97
CA LYS A 619 -31.03 -15.67 -21.17
C LYS A 619 -32.34 -15.74 -20.39
N LYS A 620 -32.34 -15.30 -19.11
CA LYS A 620 -33.54 -15.27 -18.26
C LYS A 620 -34.60 -14.28 -18.79
N LYS A 621 -34.19 -13.11 -19.28
CA LYS A 621 -35.08 -12.12 -19.90
C LYS A 621 -35.73 -12.67 -21.18
N ARG A 622 -34.92 -13.25 -22.09
CA ARG A 622 -35.43 -13.90 -23.32
C ARG A 622 -36.43 -15.02 -23.02
N ARG A 623 -36.14 -15.86 -22.01
CA ARG A 623 -37.08 -16.91 -21.56
C ARG A 623 -38.40 -16.34 -21.03
N LYS A 624 -38.35 -15.26 -20.24
CA LYS A 624 -39.55 -14.59 -19.73
C LYS A 624 -40.38 -13.93 -20.85
N GLU A 625 -39.73 -13.31 -21.82
CA GLU A 625 -40.38 -12.69 -22.97
C GLU A 625 -41.03 -13.75 -23.87
N ALA A 626 -40.33 -14.86 -24.15
CA ALA A 626 -40.89 -15.99 -24.90
C ALA A 626 -42.08 -16.65 -24.18
N ALA A 627 -42.02 -16.79 -22.86
CA ALA A 627 -43.14 -17.31 -22.07
C ALA A 627 -44.35 -16.36 -22.09
N LYS A 628 -44.13 -15.03 -22.04
CA LYS A 628 -45.21 -14.04 -22.19
C LYS A 628 -45.82 -14.04 -23.59
N ALA A 629 -45.00 -14.23 -24.63
CA ALA A 629 -45.47 -14.32 -26.00
C ALA A 629 -46.38 -15.56 -26.21
N LYS A 630 -45.94 -16.74 -25.76
CA LYS A 630 -46.76 -17.97 -25.80
C LYS A 630 -48.10 -17.83 -25.07
N LYS A 631 -48.10 -17.23 -23.87
CA LYS A 631 -49.33 -16.98 -23.11
C LYS A 631 -50.29 -16.02 -23.81
N LYS A 632 -49.76 -15.10 -24.64
CA LYS A 632 -50.57 -14.16 -25.42
C LYS A 632 -51.17 -14.82 -26.66
N GLU A 633 -50.47 -15.77 -27.28
CA GLU A 633 -50.98 -16.59 -28.39
C GLU A 633 -52.04 -17.60 -27.93
N GLU A 634 -51.84 -18.30 -26.81
CA GLU A 634 -52.83 -19.24 -26.26
C GLU A 634 -54.15 -18.55 -25.88
N ASN A 635 -54.08 -17.33 -25.33
CA ASN A 635 -55.27 -16.53 -25.02
C ASN A 635 -55.94 -15.92 -26.25
N ALA A 636 -55.25 -15.82 -27.39
CA ALA A 636 -55.81 -15.33 -28.64
C ALA A 636 -56.54 -16.44 -29.43
N GLY A 637 -56.15 -17.72 -29.25
CA GLY A 637 -56.81 -18.87 -29.87
C GLY A 637 -58.05 -19.40 -29.12
N GLN A 638 -58.39 -18.84 -27.96
CA GLN A 638 -59.59 -19.18 -27.17
C GLN A 638 -60.74 -18.16 -27.30
N LYS A 639 -60.55 -17.10 -28.11
CA LYS A 639 -61.61 -16.18 -28.56
C LYS A 639 -61.97 -16.49 -29.99
#